data_AF-A0AA44IFZ8-F1
#
_entry.id   AF-A0AA44IFZ8-F1
#
_cell.length_a   1.000
_cell.length_b   1.000
_cell.length_c   1.000
_cell.angle_alpha   90.00
_cell.angle_beta   90.00
_cell.angle_gamma   90.00
#
_symmetry.space_group_name_H-M   'P 1'
#
loop_
_entity.id
_entity.type
_entity.pdbx_description
1 polymer ?
#
loop_
_entity_poly.entity_id
_entity_poly.type
_entity_poly.pdbx_seq_one_letter_code
_entity_poly.pdbx_strand_id
1 'polypeptide(L)'
;MSKIDVNLLIECQQTAVHVGQNILEEDGCEDFVSTLEQYCDLVYQVNDGEVDKTAKKNILKNMDLFIENTKNYIKSIPEKYEMLFLPYKASMWDSMESIWVSAIQDTRYDVKVMPIPYIEKDENGENGIVKWEGDQLPPYVEITSFLNYEIDKSHPEIIIIHNPCDEYNTVASVLPKYYSYELKKNTEILAYVPYYVTGGSQADSFYNLPSYEHIDFIFTQNDNFKEYFHKDFNKKLVPLGSPKIDKVVNNKFKLDTVDEDLNNNEKKVILYNTSISSLLQEREKSIDKMKYVFDCFKDRKDVILAWRPHPLTEATINSMAKELELKYKNLRDMFLNENIGILDKSSDVTKAVKSADAYIGEETSSLVHLFGAQGKPIFLLENKLSSSSNQVMENNICFSDFIKIDKKLWFVHNFLPALFNYDIENQKLEFVKLLPFESGNTVRSYCEIIKYKEKLILIPMSSSEICVYNIKTKEISTQEIKQAKYCNFMRGITYSNKLFMIPTAYDAIVEFDMEQEKVKYHSKCITKLKKVTGYDGGYNFMYGVVEIENKLYLSSVQSNYILEFDMHNGKYMIYEVGDKGNTYWDMVFDGKYFWLNPFKGKNIVRWNKETNESKIYNSYPEDFTGDSECFLRFIDFNKKIIAIPKTSNMFISIDKTSGKLEKINLNLPEVKNENISWGSNYYFAKKVGNAKLATMSAYDNKFRLIDLENNSCEVINISNIDDETIKKLIKQGFNKLGNNLPYALRESNVFTLDKFIKYLSNEEHLVEEQIKAYSKVINNIDGTCGEKIFCFLDKALEREIQKL
;
A
#
# COMPACT_ATOMS: atom_id res chain seq x y z
N MET A 1 -2.10 37.13 77.34
CA MET A 1 -2.05 37.58 75.93
C MET A 1 -2.36 39.08 75.91
N SER A 2 -1.46 39.88 76.46
CA SER A 2 -1.49 41.35 76.35
C SER A 2 -0.85 41.72 75.01
N LYS A 3 -1.64 42.33 74.12
CA LYS A 3 -1.31 42.86 72.78
C LYS A 3 -0.34 42.01 71.94
N ILE A 4 -0.89 41.29 70.98
CA ILE A 4 -0.11 40.75 69.84
C ILE A 4 0.51 41.96 69.13
N ASP A 5 1.81 41.90 68.84
CA ASP A 5 2.52 42.95 68.12
C ASP A 5 2.05 42.96 66.66
N VAL A 6 1.43 44.06 66.24
CA VAL A 6 0.87 44.22 64.90
C VAL A 6 1.96 44.17 63.83
N ASN A 7 3.17 44.62 64.15
CA ASN A 7 4.28 44.58 63.19
C ASN A 7 4.69 43.14 62.86
N LEU A 8 4.68 42.24 63.84
CA LEU A 8 4.97 40.82 63.63
C LEU A 8 3.91 40.14 62.74
N LEU A 9 2.63 40.49 62.89
CA LEU A 9 1.56 39.96 62.03
C LEU A 9 1.68 40.45 60.58
N ILE A 10 2.10 41.71 60.39
CA ILE A 10 2.39 42.27 59.05
C ILE A 10 3.55 41.51 58.39
N GLU A 11 4.63 41.24 59.12
CA GLU A 11 5.77 40.46 58.62
C GLU A 11 5.37 39.02 58.23
N CYS A 12 4.49 38.37 59.00
CA CYS A 12 3.95 37.05 58.65
C CYS A 12 3.17 37.06 57.32
N GLN A 13 2.30 38.06 57.11
CA GLN A 13 1.55 38.19 55.84
C GLN A 13 2.48 38.49 54.66
N GLN A 14 3.43 39.41 54.82
CA GLN A 14 4.40 39.74 53.77
C GLN A 14 5.25 38.55 53.39
N THR A 15 5.68 37.75 54.37
CA THR A 15 6.45 36.52 54.13
C THR A 15 5.60 35.48 53.39
N ALA A 16 4.35 35.27 53.80
CA ALA A 16 3.45 34.33 53.13
C ALA A 16 3.18 34.74 51.67
N VAL A 17 2.95 36.02 51.39
CA VAL A 17 2.78 36.54 50.02
C VAL A 17 4.05 36.32 49.20
N HIS A 18 5.23 36.61 49.75
CA HIS A 18 6.49 36.44 49.04
C HIS A 18 6.77 34.96 48.71
N VAL A 19 6.53 34.05 49.66
CA VAL A 19 6.66 32.61 49.44
C VAL A 19 5.66 32.12 48.38
N GLY A 20 4.42 32.59 48.43
CA GLY A 20 3.40 32.25 47.43
C GLY A 20 3.76 32.73 46.02
N GLN A 21 4.33 33.93 45.89
CA GLN A 21 4.79 34.47 44.60
C GLN A 21 5.95 33.66 44.02
N ASN A 22 6.97 33.35 44.82
CA ASN A 22 8.12 32.58 44.33
C ASN A 22 7.70 31.17 43.89
N ILE A 23 6.85 30.48 44.65
CA ILE A 23 6.37 29.13 44.30
C ILE A 23 5.43 29.17 43.09
N LEU A 24 4.62 30.22 42.92
CA LEU A 24 3.82 30.37 41.71
C LEU A 24 4.68 30.62 40.46
N GLU A 25 5.79 31.36 40.61
CA GLU A 25 6.74 31.62 39.51
C GLU A 25 7.61 30.40 39.16
N GLU A 26 7.99 29.58 40.15
CA GLU A 26 8.87 28.41 39.97
C GLU A 26 8.09 27.11 39.66
N ASP A 27 6.98 26.86 40.36
CA ASP A 27 6.24 25.58 40.34
C ASP A 27 4.80 25.70 39.78
N GLY A 28 4.29 26.92 39.55
CA GLY A 28 3.00 27.15 38.89
C GLY A 28 1.75 26.68 39.67
N CYS A 29 1.83 26.59 41.00
CA CYS A 29 0.76 26.03 41.84
C CYS A 29 -0.20 27.11 42.41
N GLU A 30 -1.41 27.22 41.84
CA GLU A 30 -2.43 28.19 42.30
C GLU A 30 -3.10 27.80 43.63
N ASP A 31 -3.29 26.51 43.90
CA ASP A 31 -3.92 26.01 45.14
C ASP A 31 -3.06 26.29 46.38
N PHE A 32 -1.74 26.30 46.20
CA PHE A 32 -0.79 26.68 47.24
C PHE A 32 -0.91 28.18 47.59
N VAL A 33 -1.10 29.04 46.59
CA VAL A 33 -1.34 30.47 46.79
C VAL A 33 -2.66 30.68 47.53
N SER A 34 -3.74 29.97 47.14
CA SER A 34 -5.03 30.01 47.84
C SER A 34 -4.92 29.60 49.32
N THR A 35 -4.08 28.61 49.62
CA THR A 35 -3.81 28.18 51.01
C THR A 35 -3.08 29.25 51.82
N LEU A 36 -2.12 29.94 51.22
CA LEU A 36 -1.39 31.05 51.85
C LEU A 36 -2.25 32.33 51.97
N GLU A 37 -3.18 32.55 51.05
CA GLU A 37 -4.19 33.61 51.15
C GLU A 37 -5.11 33.38 52.36
N GLN A 38 -5.62 32.15 52.53
CA GLN A 38 -6.41 31.77 53.70
C GLN A 38 -5.62 31.92 55.01
N TYR A 39 -4.32 31.60 55.00
CA TYR A 39 -3.44 31.88 56.13
C TYR A 39 -3.35 33.39 56.41
N CYS A 40 -3.18 34.24 55.39
CA CYS A 40 -3.13 35.68 55.54
C CYS A 40 -4.43 36.25 56.14
N ASP A 41 -5.59 35.71 55.75
CA ASP A 41 -6.89 36.08 56.32
C ASP A 41 -7.00 35.76 57.81
N LEU A 42 -6.49 34.59 58.23
CA LEU A 42 -6.45 34.20 59.64
C LEU A 42 -5.50 35.09 60.46
N VAL A 43 -4.35 35.48 59.89
CA VAL A 43 -3.42 36.44 60.50
C VAL A 43 -4.11 37.79 60.75
N TYR A 44 -4.96 38.25 59.82
CA TYR A 44 -5.74 39.47 59.97
C TYR A 44 -6.79 39.34 61.10
N GLN A 45 -7.57 38.24 61.09
CA GLN A 45 -8.64 37.99 62.06
C GLN A 45 -8.14 37.90 63.51
N VAL A 46 -6.91 37.44 63.75
CA VAL A 46 -6.36 37.31 65.11
C VAL A 46 -6.12 38.67 65.79
N ASN A 47 -5.96 39.74 65.00
CA ASN A 47 -5.75 41.11 65.45
C ASN A 47 -7.06 41.86 65.76
N ASP A 48 -8.22 41.29 65.40
CA ASP A 48 -9.50 41.92 65.63
C ASP A 48 -9.82 42.02 67.14
N GLY A 49 -10.25 43.22 67.56
CA GLY A 49 -10.56 43.57 68.95
C GLY A 49 -11.85 42.94 69.46
N GLU A 50 -12.72 42.49 68.56
CA GLU A 50 -14.04 41.92 68.88
C GLU A 50 -14.02 40.39 69.08
N VAL A 51 -12.91 39.72 68.78
CA VAL A 51 -12.79 38.26 68.87
C VAL A 51 -12.45 37.82 70.29
N ASP A 52 -13.26 36.90 70.83
CA ASP A 52 -13.06 36.38 72.18
C ASP A 52 -11.80 35.50 72.33
N LYS A 53 -11.42 35.22 73.58
CA LYS A 53 -10.19 34.48 73.91
C LYS A 53 -10.17 33.04 73.39
N THR A 54 -11.34 32.40 73.26
CA THR A 54 -11.47 31.02 72.79
C THR A 54 -11.34 30.97 71.27
N ALA A 55 -11.99 31.90 70.57
CA ALA A 55 -11.88 32.06 69.12
C ALA A 55 -10.45 32.42 68.69
N LYS A 56 -9.76 33.34 69.40
CA LYS A 56 -8.33 33.63 69.14
C LYS A 56 -7.44 32.40 69.26
N LYS A 57 -7.72 31.51 70.22
CA LYS A 57 -6.97 30.26 70.39
C LYS A 57 -7.21 29.27 69.23
N ASN A 58 -8.41 29.25 68.65
CA ASN A 58 -8.74 28.41 67.49
C ASN A 58 -8.11 28.98 66.20
N ILE A 59 -8.13 30.30 66.01
CA ILE A 59 -7.47 30.96 64.87
C ILE A 59 -5.97 30.64 64.87
N LEU A 60 -5.29 30.78 66.02
CA LEU A 60 -3.86 30.44 66.14
C LEU A 60 -3.57 28.98 65.81
N LYS A 61 -4.42 28.03 66.25
CA LYS A 61 -4.27 26.61 65.89
C LYS A 61 -4.45 26.35 64.39
N ASN A 62 -5.37 27.05 63.76
CA ASN A 62 -5.58 26.92 62.31
C ASN A 62 -4.39 27.51 61.55
N MET A 63 -3.86 28.66 61.98
CA MET A 63 -2.63 29.23 61.42
C MET A 63 -1.46 28.24 61.50
N ASP A 64 -1.26 27.59 62.64
CA ASP A 64 -0.22 26.54 62.80
C ASP A 64 -0.46 25.36 61.84
N LEU A 65 -1.72 24.92 61.68
CA LEU A 65 -2.09 23.85 60.76
C LEU A 65 -1.79 24.23 59.30
N PHE A 66 -2.12 25.45 58.89
CA PHE A 66 -1.82 25.95 57.55
C PHE A 66 -0.31 25.99 57.29
N ILE A 67 0.49 26.51 58.24
CA ILE A 67 1.95 26.52 58.12
C ILE A 67 2.52 25.09 58.01
N GLU A 68 2.02 24.16 58.82
CA GLU A 68 2.50 22.77 58.76
C GLU A 68 2.08 22.07 57.46
N ASN A 69 0.87 22.33 56.95
CA ASN A 69 0.44 21.84 55.64
C ASN A 69 1.33 22.41 54.51
N THR A 70 1.60 23.72 54.52
CA THR A 70 2.52 24.38 53.57
C THR A 70 3.92 23.76 53.62
N LYS A 71 4.48 23.55 54.82
CA LYS A 71 5.81 22.92 54.97
C LYS A 71 5.82 21.48 54.47
N ASN A 72 4.76 20.72 54.75
CA ASN A 72 4.67 19.32 54.32
C ASN A 72 4.51 19.23 52.80
N TYR A 73 3.78 20.17 52.19
CA TYR A 73 3.63 20.30 50.74
C TYR A 73 4.96 20.66 50.05
N ILE A 74 5.66 21.69 50.54
CA ILE A 74 7.00 22.06 50.01
C ILE A 74 7.97 20.88 50.12
N LYS A 75 7.89 20.10 51.22
CA LYS A 75 8.70 18.89 51.39
C LYS A 75 8.29 17.73 50.50
N SER A 76 7.08 17.72 49.93
CA SER A 76 6.61 16.67 49.04
C SER A 76 6.87 16.96 47.57
N ILE A 77 7.32 18.18 47.21
CA ILE A 77 7.77 18.49 45.86
C ILE A 77 9.11 17.75 45.63
N PRO A 78 9.20 16.84 44.64
CA PRO A 78 10.44 16.14 44.39
C PRO A 78 11.50 17.10 43.83
N GLU A 79 12.76 16.96 44.25
CA GLU A 79 13.87 17.77 43.72
C GLU A 79 14.08 17.56 42.21
N LYS A 80 13.68 16.38 41.69
CA LYS A 80 13.66 16.01 40.28
C LYS A 80 12.51 15.05 40.01
N TYR A 81 11.89 15.18 38.85
CA TYR A 81 10.95 14.19 38.34
C TYR A 81 11.69 12.99 37.76
N GLU A 82 11.19 11.79 37.98
CA GLU A 82 11.75 10.58 37.44
C GLU A 82 11.03 10.13 36.15
N MET A 83 11.82 9.89 35.10
CA MET A 83 11.34 9.34 33.83
C MET A 83 11.98 7.97 33.57
N LEU A 84 11.15 6.93 33.50
CA LEU A 84 11.57 5.55 33.38
C LEU A 84 11.21 4.95 32.01
N PHE A 85 12.23 4.57 31.25
CA PHE A 85 12.09 3.86 29.98
C PHE A 85 12.16 2.34 30.21
N LEU A 86 11.20 1.59 29.67
CA LEU A 86 11.11 0.14 29.81
C LEU A 86 11.27 -0.61 28.46
N PRO A 87 12.47 -0.62 27.85
CA PRO A 87 12.70 -1.45 26.68
C PRO A 87 12.69 -2.94 27.06
N TYR A 88 12.14 -3.81 26.21
CA TYR A 88 12.14 -5.26 26.45
C TYR A 88 12.96 -6.01 25.38
N LYS A 89 13.25 -5.33 24.26
CA LYS A 89 14.09 -5.81 23.16
C LYS A 89 15.06 -4.71 22.75
N ALA A 90 16.34 -5.03 22.65
CA ALA A 90 17.37 -4.05 22.32
C ALA A 90 17.23 -3.51 20.88
N SER A 91 16.83 -4.38 19.95
CA SER A 91 16.59 -4.02 18.53
C SER A 91 15.44 -3.01 18.30
N MET A 92 14.63 -2.72 19.32
CA MET A 92 13.50 -1.79 19.27
C MET A 92 13.78 -0.48 20.03
N TRP A 93 14.98 -0.32 20.60
CA TRP A 93 15.40 0.86 21.35
C TRP A 93 15.35 2.16 20.53
N ASP A 94 15.52 2.04 19.22
CA ASP A 94 15.40 3.14 18.26
C ASP A 94 14.03 3.87 18.28
N SER A 95 13.00 3.26 18.89
CA SER A 95 11.70 3.90 19.13
C SER A 95 11.65 4.81 20.35
N MET A 96 12.64 4.76 21.23
CA MET A 96 12.71 5.56 22.46
C MET A 96 13.91 6.51 22.49
N GLU A 97 14.96 6.21 21.74
CA GLU A 97 16.27 6.84 21.85
C GLU A 97 16.23 8.37 21.72
N SER A 98 15.50 8.93 20.76
CA SER A 98 15.45 10.39 20.58
C SER A 98 14.68 11.11 21.69
N ILE A 99 13.72 10.43 22.34
CA ILE A 99 13.03 10.95 23.53
C ILE A 99 14.00 10.93 24.71
N TRP A 100 14.70 9.81 24.93
CA TRP A 100 15.70 9.68 25.97
C TRP A 100 16.81 10.73 25.85
N VAL A 101 17.36 10.94 24.64
CA VAL A 101 18.37 11.99 24.38
C VAL A 101 17.87 13.38 24.73
N SER A 102 16.57 13.66 24.52
CA SER A 102 15.97 14.95 24.87
C SER A 102 15.79 15.08 26.38
N ALA A 103 15.31 14.01 27.04
CA ALA A 103 15.06 13.99 28.48
C ALA A 103 16.34 14.14 29.32
N ILE A 104 17.44 13.46 28.97
CA ILE A 104 18.70 13.54 29.74
C ILE A 104 19.38 14.93 29.69
N GLN A 105 18.95 15.81 28.78
CA GLN A 105 19.46 17.18 28.67
C GLN A 105 18.76 18.14 29.64
N ASP A 106 17.60 17.76 30.18
CA ASP A 106 16.84 18.58 31.11
C ASP A 106 17.17 18.22 32.56
N THR A 107 17.67 19.19 33.32
CA THR A 107 18.13 18.98 34.70
C THR A 107 17.03 18.71 35.70
N ARG A 108 15.76 18.97 35.33
CA ARG A 108 14.57 18.68 36.15
C ARG A 108 14.29 17.18 36.23
N TYR A 109 14.84 16.38 35.32
CA TYR A 109 14.57 14.95 35.23
C TYR A 109 15.73 14.09 35.75
N ASP A 110 15.41 13.05 36.51
CA ASP A 110 16.23 11.85 36.71
C ASP A 110 15.75 10.78 35.71
N VAL A 111 16.57 10.49 34.69
CA VAL A 111 16.15 9.65 33.56
C VAL A 111 16.79 8.27 33.66
N LYS A 112 15.98 7.23 33.74
CA LYS A 112 16.44 5.84 33.88
C LYS A 112 15.99 4.99 32.70
N VAL A 113 16.90 4.15 32.20
CA VAL A 113 16.59 3.12 31.21
C VAL A 113 16.68 1.77 31.92
N MET A 114 15.56 1.08 32.08
CA MET A 114 15.50 -0.22 32.74
C MET A 114 15.03 -1.29 31.75
N PRO A 115 15.96 -2.01 31.10
CA PRO A 115 15.59 -3.11 30.22
C PRO A 115 14.90 -4.21 31.02
N ILE A 116 13.67 -4.58 30.62
CA ILE A 116 12.86 -5.55 31.33
C ILE A 116 12.89 -6.94 30.67
N PRO A 117 12.87 -8.02 31.46
CA PRO A 117 12.78 -9.37 30.93
C PRO A 117 11.42 -9.65 30.28
N TYR A 118 11.42 -10.55 29.31
CA TYR A 118 10.22 -11.03 28.62
C TYR A 118 10.25 -12.55 28.43
N ILE A 119 9.09 -13.13 28.21
CA ILE A 119 8.87 -14.54 27.93
C ILE A 119 8.70 -14.71 26.42
N GLU A 120 9.55 -15.52 25.81
CA GLU A 120 9.37 -16.00 24.44
C GLU A 120 8.58 -17.33 24.50
N LYS A 121 7.38 -17.36 23.91
CA LYS A 121 6.43 -18.49 24.00
C LYS A 121 6.77 -19.56 22.95
N ASP A 122 6.60 -20.84 23.30
CA ASP A 122 6.68 -21.96 22.37
C ASP A 122 5.43 -22.04 21.46
N GLU A 123 5.46 -22.97 20.49
CA GLU A 123 4.38 -23.13 19.49
C GLU A 123 3.00 -23.47 20.11
N ASN A 124 2.97 -23.95 21.35
CA ASN A 124 1.74 -24.30 22.08
C ASN A 124 1.31 -23.22 23.08
N GLY A 125 2.14 -22.20 23.31
CA GLY A 125 1.88 -21.12 24.28
C GLY A 125 1.95 -21.55 25.74
N GLU A 126 2.38 -22.78 26.04
CA GLU A 126 2.34 -23.39 27.38
C GLU A 126 3.68 -23.30 28.12
N ASN A 127 4.82 -23.38 27.40
CA ASN A 127 6.15 -23.16 27.97
C ASN A 127 6.82 -21.97 27.29
N GLY A 128 7.52 -21.15 28.08
CA GLY A 128 8.25 -19.99 27.55
C GLY A 128 9.62 -19.83 28.18
N ILE A 129 10.55 -19.29 27.41
CA ILE A 129 11.92 -19.01 27.85
C ILE A 129 11.99 -17.54 28.26
N VAL A 130 12.43 -17.27 29.49
CA VAL A 130 12.71 -15.91 29.93
C VAL A 130 13.98 -15.41 29.25
N LYS A 131 13.86 -14.27 28.58
CA LYS A 131 14.92 -13.55 27.89
C LYS A 131 15.10 -12.18 28.51
N TRP A 132 16.31 -11.67 28.44
CA TRP A 132 16.67 -10.30 28.81
C TRP A 132 17.78 -9.85 27.88
N GLU A 133 17.61 -8.70 27.23
CA GLU A 133 18.52 -8.19 26.20
C GLU A 133 19.19 -6.86 26.63
N GLY A 134 19.24 -6.56 27.94
CA GLY A 134 19.75 -5.26 28.41
C GLY A 134 21.25 -5.05 28.15
N ASP A 135 22.02 -6.13 28.08
CA ASP A 135 23.44 -6.13 27.70
C ASP A 135 23.69 -5.91 26.20
N GLN A 136 22.63 -5.92 25.37
CA GLN A 136 22.68 -5.68 23.93
C GLN A 136 22.30 -4.23 23.56
N LEU A 137 21.96 -3.39 24.53
CA LEU A 137 21.75 -1.96 24.29
C LEU A 137 23.09 -1.27 23.95
N PRO A 138 23.04 -0.14 23.23
CA PRO A 138 24.25 0.59 22.89
C PRO A 138 25.06 0.98 24.14
N PRO A 139 26.41 0.87 24.13
CA PRO A 139 27.24 1.08 25.32
C PRO A 139 27.15 2.48 25.97
N TYR A 140 26.62 3.47 25.24
CA TYR A 140 26.40 4.83 25.75
C TYR A 140 25.08 4.99 26.52
N VAL A 141 24.23 3.95 26.55
CA VAL A 141 22.98 3.94 27.31
C VAL A 141 23.27 3.33 28.68
N GLU A 142 23.21 4.15 29.74
CA GLU A 142 23.35 3.68 31.10
C GLU A 142 22.09 2.92 31.54
N ILE A 143 22.26 1.64 31.89
CA ILE A 143 21.13 0.77 32.27
C ILE A 143 20.95 0.71 33.78
N THR A 144 19.69 0.84 34.21
CA THR A 144 19.24 0.53 35.57
C THR A 144 18.84 -0.94 35.65
N SER A 145 19.35 -1.64 36.67
CA SER A 145 19.04 -3.06 36.86
C SER A 145 17.61 -3.27 37.34
N PHE A 146 16.83 -4.07 36.61
CA PHE A 146 15.47 -4.46 37.00
C PHE A 146 15.40 -5.33 38.27
N LEU A 147 16.54 -5.82 38.78
CA LEU A 147 16.65 -6.54 40.04
C LEU A 147 16.72 -5.61 41.25
N ASN A 148 17.21 -4.38 41.04
CA ASN A 148 17.52 -3.44 42.12
C ASN A 148 16.57 -2.23 42.14
N TYR A 149 15.72 -2.09 41.13
CA TYR A 149 14.78 -0.99 41.00
C TYR A 149 13.36 -1.47 41.30
N GLU A 150 12.74 -0.87 42.31
CA GLU A 150 11.38 -1.17 42.76
C GLU A 150 10.46 -0.03 42.30
N ILE A 151 9.66 -0.29 41.26
CA ILE A 151 8.77 0.71 40.62
C ILE A 151 7.75 1.27 41.63
N ASP A 152 7.21 0.42 42.50
CA ASP A 152 6.23 0.78 43.54
C ASP A 152 6.80 1.67 44.65
N LYS A 153 8.10 1.57 44.92
CA LYS A 153 8.78 2.44 45.88
C LYS A 153 9.31 3.73 45.27
N SER A 154 9.81 3.64 44.04
CA SER A 154 10.42 4.78 43.35
C SER A 154 9.36 5.71 42.74
N HIS A 155 8.20 5.15 42.36
CA HIS A 155 7.02 5.86 41.85
C HIS A 155 7.37 6.92 40.78
N PRO A 156 7.97 6.50 39.65
CA PRO A 156 8.38 7.45 38.62
C PRO A 156 7.17 8.23 38.08
N GLU A 157 7.32 9.54 37.88
CA GLU A 157 6.24 10.38 37.37
C GLU A 157 5.83 9.97 35.94
N ILE A 158 6.79 9.54 35.12
CA ILE A 158 6.56 9.14 33.74
C ILE A 158 7.18 7.77 33.46
N ILE A 159 6.36 6.81 33.02
CA ILE A 159 6.82 5.52 32.47
C ILE A 159 6.56 5.49 30.97
N ILE A 160 7.59 5.14 30.19
CA ILE A 160 7.51 4.97 28.74
C ILE A 160 7.69 3.50 28.36
N ILE A 161 6.69 2.94 27.69
CA ILE A 161 6.70 1.59 27.12
C ILE A 161 6.62 1.64 25.59
N HIS A 162 7.09 0.58 24.94
CA HIS A 162 6.99 0.39 23.48
C HIS A 162 6.27 -0.90 23.09
N ASN A 163 5.98 -1.78 24.05
CA ASN A 163 5.19 -2.98 23.81
C ASN A 163 3.79 -2.80 24.44
N PRO A 164 2.72 -2.67 23.64
CA PRO A 164 1.38 -2.49 24.17
C PRO A 164 0.64 -3.82 24.41
N CYS A 165 1.29 -4.98 24.24
CA CYS A 165 0.54 -6.23 24.13
C CYS A 165 0.26 -6.94 25.47
N ASP A 166 0.88 -6.53 26.58
CA ASP A 166 0.83 -7.24 27.87
C ASP A 166 0.91 -8.78 27.68
N GLU A 167 -0.04 -9.56 28.20
CA GLU A 167 -0.11 -11.02 28.06
C GLU A 167 -0.61 -11.54 26.69
N TYR A 168 -1.20 -10.67 25.87
CA TYR A 168 -2.06 -11.05 24.73
C TYR A 168 -1.29 -11.37 23.45
N ASN A 169 0.00 -11.04 23.37
CA ASN A 169 0.81 -11.42 22.22
C ASN A 169 1.16 -12.92 22.29
N THR A 170 0.92 -13.64 21.19
CA THR A 170 1.05 -15.10 21.11
C THR A 170 2.50 -15.58 21.04
N VAL A 171 3.44 -14.69 20.73
CA VAL A 171 4.88 -15.01 20.53
C VAL A 171 5.74 -14.52 21.70
N ALA A 172 5.44 -13.35 22.26
CA ALA A 172 6.23 -12.79 23.36
C ALA A 172 5.37 -11.97 24.33
N SER A 173 5.67 -12.04 25.63
CA SER A 173 4.99 -11.27 26.69
C SER A 173 6.03 -10.72 27.67
N VAL A 174 5.88 -9.49 28.14
CA VAL A 174 6.67 -9.04 29.31
C VAL A 174 6.24 -9.81 30.57
N LEU A 175 7.00 -9.74 31.65
CA LEU A 175 6.57 -10.35 32.92
C LEU A 175 5.32 -9.64 33.48
N PRO A 176 4.41 -10.34 34.17
CA PRO A 176 3.14 -9.77 34.65
C PRO A 176 3.26 -8.50 35.49
N LYS A 177 4.33 -8.35 36.26
CA LYS A 177 4.59 -7.14 37.06
C LYS A 177 4.86 -5.87 36.22
N TYR A 178 5.06 -6.02 34.91
CA TYR A 178 5.27 -4.93 33.96
C TYR A 178 4.10 -4.75 32.99
N TYR A 179 2.96 -5.41 33.23
CA TYR A 179 1.76 -5.15 32.44
C TYR A 179 1.26 -3.72 32.68
N SER A 180 0.65 -3.14 31.66
CA SER A 180 0.20 -1.75 31.66
C SER A 180 -0.66 -1.39 32.88
N TYR A 181 -1.53 -2.31 33.32
CA TYR A 181 -2.39 -2.11 34.50
C TYR A 181 -1.64 -2.18 35.85
N GLU A 182 -0.49 -2.84 35.92
CA GLU A 182 0.38 -2.80 37.10
C GLU A 182 1.26 -1.55 37.09
N LEU A 183 1.80 -1.18 35.92
CA LEU A 183 2.60 0.03 35.75
C LEU A 183 1.80 1.29 36.09
N LYS A 184 0.55 1.40 35.60
CA LYS A 184 -0.28 2.58 35.80
C LYS A 184 -0.61 2.88 37.27
N LYS A 185 -0.50 1.90 38.18
CA LYS A 185 -0.71 2.11 39.63
C LYS A 185 0.43 2.89 40.29
N ASN A 186 1.57 3.03 39.62
CA ASN A 186 2.82 3.52 40.20
C ASN A 186 3.44 4.66 39.38
N THR A 187 2.63 5.36 38.57
CA THR A 187 3.09 6.46 37.70
C THR A 187 1.95 7.42 37.42
N GLU A 188 2.26 8.71 37.33
CA GLU A 188 1.28 9.73 36.93
C GLU A 188 0.97 9.63 35.44
N ILE A 189 1.99 9.37 34.62
CA ILE A 189 1.84 9.22 33.17
C ILE A 189 2.43 7.89 32.68
N LEU A 190 1.58 7.05 32.09
CA LEU A 190 1.99 5.89 31.31
C LEU A 190 1.86 6.20 29.81
N ALA A 191 2.99 6.23 29.12
CA ALA A 191 3.09 6.57 27.71
C ALA A 191 3.50 5.37 26.85
N TYR A 192 2.84 5.20 25.70
CA TYR A 192 3.17 4.17 24.72
C TYR A 192 3.72 4.78 23.42
N VAL A 193 4.92 4.33 23.03
CA VAL A 193 5.59 4.70 21.77
C VAL A 193 5.77 3.45 20.89
N PRO A 194 5.12 3.36 19.71
CA PRO A 194 5.23 2.19 18.85
C PRO A 194 6.65 1.88 18.38
N TYR A 195 7.08 0.61 18.48
CA TYR A 195 8.40 0.14 18.00
C TYR A 195 8.52 -0.06 16.49
N TYR A 196 7.48 0.29 15.72
CA TYR A 196 7.41 0.10 14.27
C TYR A 196 7.06 1.42 13.55
N VAL A 197 7.40 1.47 12.26
CA VAL A 197 7.02 2.54 11.34
C VAL A 197 6.20 1.92 10.22
N THR A 198 5.16 2.62 9.77
CA THR A 198 4.36 2.24 8.61
C THR A 198 4.24 3.42 7.64
N GLY A 199 3.73 3.19 6.42
CA GLY A 199 3.45 4.28 5.49
C GLY A 199 2.03 4.83 5.60
N GLY A 200 1.43 4.77 6.80
CA GLY A 200 0.13 5.38 7.10
C GLY A 200 -1.01 4.42 7.38
N SER A 201 -0.73 3.12 7.57
CA SER A 201 -1.73 2.11 7.95
C SER A 201 -1.29 1.31 9.18
N GLN A 202 -2.22 0.63 9.83
CA GLN A 202 -1.95 -0.21 11.01
C GLN A 202 -2.69 -1.54 10.91
N ALA A 203 -2.11 -2.59 11.49
CA ALA A 203 -2.70 -3.91 11.51
C ALA A 203 -3.90 -3.98 12.46
N ASP A 204 -4.95 -4.70 12.07
CA ASP A 204 -6.20 -4.85 12.85
C ASP A 204 -5.98 -5.41 14.26
N SER A 205 -4.91 -6.20 14.46
CA SER A 205 -4.54 -6.72 15.78
C SER A 205 -4.22 -5.64 16.82
N PHE A 206 -3.90 -4.42 16.38
CA PHE A 206 -3.64 -3.27 17.24
C PHE A 206 -4.87 -2.36 17.41
N TYR A 207 -6.04 -2.70 16.88
CA TYR A 207 -7.23 -1.84 16.89
C TYR A 207 -7.78 -1.58 18.29
N ASN A 208 -7.80 -2.61 19.15
CA ASN A 208 -8.43 -2.54 20.47
C ASN A 208 -7.66 -3.39 21.50
N LEU A 209 -6.41 -3.01 21.79
CA LEU A 209 -5.60 -3.70 22.80
C LEU A 209 -6.07 -3.33 24.21
N PRO A 210 -6.19 -4.31 25.14
CA PRO A 210 -6.62 -4.03 26.51
C PRO A 210 -5.72 -3.03 27.26
N SER A 211 -4.43 -2.99 26.95
CA SER A 211 -3.47 -2.06 27.56
C SER A 211 -3.81 -0.58 27.32
N TYR A 212 -4.53 -0.26 26.24
CA TYR A 212 -4.91 1.11 25.90
C TYR A 212 -5.83 1.74 26.94
N GLU A 213 -6.52 0.94 27.77
CA GLU A 213 -7.30 1.44 28.91
C GLU A 213 -6.41 2.09 29.97
N HIS A 214 -5.21 1.54 30.18
CA HIS A 214 -4.28 1.95 31.24
C HIS A 214 -3.25 2.99 30.79
N ILE A 215 -3.02 3.09 29.48
CA ILE A 215 -2.12 4.08 28.89
C ILE A 215 -2.81 5.46 28.86
N ASP A 216 -2.09 6.52 29.22
CA ASP A 216 -2.57 7.90 29.15
C ASP A 216 -2.36 8.50 27.76
N PHE A 217 -1.19 8.26 27.17
CA PHE A 217 -0.81 8.78 25.85
C PHE A 217 -0.28 7.69 24.92
N ILE A 218 -0.86 7.60 23.74
CA ILE A 218 -0.47 6.70 22.66
C ILE A 218 0.08 7.56 21.53
N PHE A 219 1.40 7.51 21.31
CA PHE A 219 2.01 8.28 20.24
C PHE A 219 1.79 7.62 18.88
N THR A 220 1.36 8.40 17.89
CA THR A 220 1.07 7.93 16.53
C THR A 220 1.80 8.76 15.49
N GLN A 221 1.96 8.21 14.27
CA GLN A 221 2.70 8.90 13.22
C GLN A 221 1.99 10.17 12.73
N ASN A 222 0.66 10.18 12.66
CA ASN A 222 -0.14 11.34 12.29
C ASN A 222 -1.61 11.20 12.75
N ASP A 223 -2.43 12.21 12.46
CA ASP A 223 -3.86 12.26 12.84
C ASP A 223 -4.73 11.19 12.17
N ASN A 224 -4.34 10.67 11.00
CA ASN A 224 -5.13 9.66 10.29
C ASN A 224 -5.15 8.32 11.03
N PHE A 225 -4.18 8.09 11.93
CA PHE A 225 -4.13 6.85 12.70
C PHE A 225 -5.36 6.63 13.59
N LYS A 226 -6.12 7.67 13.94
CA LYS A 226 -7.37 7.54 14.70
C LYS A 226 -8.39 6.56 14.08
N GLU A 227 -8.32 6.32 12.78
CA GLU A 227 -9.19 5.36 12.10
C GLU A 227 -8.83 3.89 12.41
N TYR A 228 -7.61 3.65 12.91
CA TYR A 228 -7.10 2.32 13.26
C TYR A 228 -7.11 2.02 14.77
N PHE A 229 -7.78 2.85 15.57
CA PHE A 229 -8.01 2.61 16.99
C PHE A 229 -9.51 2.61 17.29
N HIS A 230 -9.91 1.88 18.33
CA HIS A 230 -11.25 2.03 18.87
C HIS A 230 -11.51 3.48 19.27
N LYS A 231 -12.69 4.00 18.94
CA LYS A 231 -13.03 5.43 19.09
C LYS A 231 -12.87 5.96 20.51
N ASP A 232 -13.00 5.09 21.50
CA ASP A 232 -12.87 5.44 22.92
C ASP A 232 -11.46 5.93 23.27
N PHE A 233 -10.44 5.51 22.52
CA PHE A 233 -9.05 5.91 22.75
C PHE A 233 -8.63 7.16 21.97
N ASN A 234 -9.51 7.77 21.17
CA ASN A 234 -9.15 8.92 20.32
C ASN A 234 -8.54 10.10 21.10
N LYS A 235 -8.95 10.31 22.36
CA LYS A 235 -8.43 11.38 23.21
C LYS A 235 -7.01 11.11 23.75
N LYS A 236 -6.58 9.84 23.72
CA LYS A 236 -5.27 9.38 24.16
C LYS A 236 -4.24 9.42 23.03
N LEU A 237 -4.67 9.57 21.76
CA LEU A 237 -3.79 9.55 20.61
C LEU A 237 -3.06 10.89 20.45
N VAL A 238 -1.74 10.83 20.29
CA VAL A 238 -0.85 12.00 20.17
C VAL A 238 -0.04 11.90 18.87
N PRO A 239 -0.46 12.61 17.80
CA PRO A 239 0.08 12.43 16.44
C PRO A 239 1.36 13.22 16.21
N LEU A 240 2.49 12.74 16.76
CA LEU A 240 3.78 13.44 16.72
C LEU A 240 4.85 12.78 15.86
N GLY A 241 4.55 11.69 15.14
CA GLY A 241 5.53 11.02 14.28
C GLY A 241 6.05 9.71 14.87
N SER A 242 7.28 9.32 14.50
CA SER A 242 7.96 8.16 15.08
C SER A 242 9.43 8.48 15.38
N PRO A 243 9.91 8.29 16.62
CA PRO A 243 11.33 8.43 16.99
C PRO A 243 12.30 7.61 16.13
N LYS A 244 11.84 6.49 15.54
CA LYS A 244 12.66 5.68 14.62
C LYS A 244 13.10 6.48 13.40
N ILE A 245 12.30 7.46 12.97
CA ILE A 245 12.67 8.37 11.88
C ILE A 245 13.78 9.32 12.31
N ASP A 246 13.72 9.86 13.52
CA ASP A 246 14.76 10.75 14.04
C ASP A 246 16.13 10.08 13.98
N LYS A 247 16.20 8.80 14.35
CA LYS A 247 17.45 8.05 14.36
C LYS A 247 18.06 7.92 12.96
N VAL A 248 17.24 7.71 11.92
CA VAL A 248 17.72 7.54 10.53
C VAL A 248 17.95 8.87 9.79
N VAL A 249 17.25 9.95 10.15
CA VAL A 249 17.38 11.27 9.50
C VAL A 249 18.44 12.15 10.16
N ASN A 250 18.60 12.08 11.49
CA ASN A 250 19.57 12.93 12.19
C ASN A 250 20.99 12.33 12.19
N ASN A 251 21.97 13.18 11.94
CA ASN A 251 23.39 12.84 12.05
C ASN A 251 23.95 12.96 13.48
N LYS A 252 23.15 13.45 14.44
CA LYS A 252 23.55 13.64 15.85
C LYS A 252 23.66 12.33 16.63
N PHE A 253 22.96 11.28 16.20
CA PHE A 253 23.02 9.97 16.84
C PHE A 253 24.33 9.28 16.48
N LYS A 254 25.11 8.92 17.50
CA LYS A 254 26.35 8.15 17.32
C LYS A 254 25.99 6.78 16.76
N LEU A 255 26.57 6.45 15.62
CA LEU A 255 26.55 5.10 15.08
C LEU A 255 27.83 4.41 15.54
N ASP A 256 27.74 3.12 15.90
CA ASP A 256 28.94 2.29 15.99
C ASP A 256 29.70 2.36 14.67
N THR A 257 31.03 2.25 14.73
CA THR A 257 31.91 2.36 13.56
C THR A 257 31.39 1.50 12.40
N VAL A 258 31.34 2.09 11.22
CA VAL A 258 30.85 1.40 10.02
C VAL A 258 31.77 0.21 9.74
N ASP A 259 31.22 -0.93 9.34
CA ASP A 259 32.07 -2.01 8.81
C ASP A 259 32.71 -1.40 7.56
N GLU A 260 34.03 -1.48 7.45
CA GLU A 260 34.79 -0.87 6.34
C GLU A 260 34.18 -1.26 4.97
N ASP A 261 33.52 -2.42 4.89
CA ASP A 261 32.88 -2.95 3.69
C ASP A 261 31.59 -2.22 3.25
N LEU A 262 30.81 -1.61 4.15
CA LEU A 262 29.57 -0.89 3.81
C LEU A 262 29.80 0.61 3.55
N ASN A 263 30.94 1.15 3.98
CA ASN A 263 31.33 2.54 3.79
C ASN A 263 32.08 2.70 2.45
N ASN A 264 31.40 2.44 1.34
CA ASN A 264 31.99 2.59 0.01
C ASN A 264 31.46 3.84 -0.71
N ASN A 265 32.21 4.93 -0.70
CA ASN A 265 31.84 6.18 -1.37
C ASN A 265 31.88 6.09 -2.92
N GLU A 266 32.41 5.02 -3.50
CA GLU A 266 32.54 4.87 -4.96
C GLU A 266 31.40 4.05 -5.58
N LYS A 267 30.69 3.23 -4.80
CA LYS A 267 29.66 2.31 -5.29
C LYS A 267 28.34 2.48 -4.58
N LYS A 268 27.24 2.32 -5.32
CA LYS A 268 25.91 2.31 -4.72
C LYS A 268 25.67 1.04 -3.93
N VAL A 269 25.21 1.19 -2.68
CA VAL A 269 24.84 0.08 -1.80
C VAL A 269 23.33 -0.11 -1.85
N ILE A 270 22.88 -1.30 -2.23
CA ILE A 270 21.46 -1.65 -2.32
C ILE A 270 21.14 -2.63 -1.21
N LEU A 271 20.24 -2.25 -0.30
CA LEU A 271 19.81 -3.13 0.77
C LEU A 271 18.70 -4.06 0.26
N TYR A 272 18.93 -5.37 0.35
CA TYR A 272 17.93 -6.40 0.08
C TYR A 272 17.39 -6.98 1.36
N ASN A 273 16.10 -6.76 1.61
CA ASN A 273 15.39 -7.27 2.77
C ASN A 273 14.44 -8.40 2.39
N THR A 274 14.54 -9.54 3.07
CA THR A 274 13.64 -10.70 2.88
C THR A 274 12.81 -10.94 4.13
N SER A 275 11.48 -11.08 3.98
CA SER A 275 10.56 -11.22 5.11
C SER A 275 10.11 -12.67 5.36
N ILE A 276 9.61 -12.94 6.56
CA ILE A 276 8.98 -14.22 6.90
C ILE A 276 7.64 -14.40 6.16
N SER A 277 6.90 -13.31 5.94
CA SER A 277 5.57 -13.37 5.33
C SER A 277 5.62 -13.95 3.93
N SER A 278 6.52 -13.45 3.07
CA SER A 278 6.71 -14.03 1.73
C SER A 278 7.23 -15.45 1.78
N LEU A 279 8.16 -15.78 2.69
CA LEU A 279 8.70 -17.12 2.82
C LEU A 279 7.59 -18.15 3.11
N LEU A 280 6.67 -17.83 4.03
CA LEU A 280 5.59 -18.74 4.42
C LEU A 280 4.44 -18.78 3.41
N GLN A 281 4.11 -17.64 2.79
CA GLN A 281 2.99 -17.55 1.83
C GLN A 281 3.35 -18.13 0.46
N GLU A 282 4.57 -17.86 -0.02
CA GLU A 282 4.99 -18.20 -1.38
C GLU A 282 5.94 -19.39 -1.47
N ARG A 283 6.46 -19.84 -0.31
CA ARG A 283 7.26 -21.07 -0.18
C ARG A 283 8.43 -21.08 -1.17
N GLU A 284 8.48 -22.07 -2.08
CA GLU A 284 9.56 -22.22 -3.05
C GLU A 284 9.76 -21.01 -3.96
N LYS A 285 8.69 -20.27 -4.31
CA LYS A 285 8.81 -19.09 -5.18
C LYS A 285 9.63 -17.97 -4.54
N SER A 286 9.56 -17.82 -3.22
CA SER A 286 10.39 -16.85 -2.49
C SER A 286 11.88 -17.20 -2.57
N ILE A 287 12.21 -18.50 -2.49
CA ILE A 287 13.57 -19.03 -2.65
C ILE A 287 14.06 -18.80 -4.09
N ASP A 288 13.22 -19.08 -5.09
CA ASP A 288 13.55 -18.81 -6.50
C ASP A 288 13.80 -17.32 -6.73
N LYS A 289 13.00 -16.44 -6.11
CA LYS A 289 13.20 -14.99 -6.20
C LYS A 289 14.51 -14.54 -5.57
N MET A 290 14.86 -15.06 -4.40
CA MET A 290 16.17 -14.79 -3.78
C MET A 290 17.31 -15.18 -4.70
N LYS A 291 17.23 -16.37 -5.32
CA LYS A 291 18.23 -16.82 -6.30
C LYS A 291 18.34 -15.84 -7.46
N TYR A 292 17.22 -15.43 -8.04
CA TYR A 292 17.20 -14.45 -9.13
C TYR A 292 17.86 -13.12 -8.75
N VAL A 293 17.57 -12.60 -7.54
CA VAL A 293 18.22 -11.39 -7.04
C VAL A 293 19.73 -11.62 -6.98
N PHE A 294 20.19 -12.72 -6.36
CA PHE A 294 21.62 -13.02 -6.28
C PHE A 294 22.28 -13.15 -7.65
N ASP A 295 21.63 -13.81 -8.61
CA ASP A 295 22.11 -13.93 -9.98
C ASP A 295 22.24 -12.54 -10.67
N CYS A 296 21.35 -11.58 -10.38
CA CYS A 296 21.42 -10.22 -10.95
C CYS A 296 22.61 -9.41 -10.42
N PHE A 297 23.08 -9.73 -9.22
CA PHE A 297 24.23 -9.09 -8.58
C PHE A 297 25.53 -9.87 -8.74
N LYS A 298 25.45 -11.15 -9.10
CA LYS A 298 26.60 -11.99 -9.43
C LYS A 298 27.43 -11.31 -10.53
N ASP A 299 28.73 -11.25 -10.31
CA ASP A 299 29.72 -10.61 -11.20
C ASP A 299 29.61 -9.09 -11.39
N ARG A 300 28.66 -8.41 -10.73
CA ARG A 300 28.58 -6.94 -10.76
C ARG A 300 29.70 -6.30 -9.95
N LYS A 301 30.28 -5.23 -10.49
CA LYS A 301 31.32 -4.44 -9.81
C LYS A 301 30.92 -2.99 -9.59
N ASP A 302 29.80 -2.56 -10.18
CA ASP A 302 29.26 -1.21 -10.15
C ASP A 302 28.40 -0.92 -8.90
N VAL A 303 27.88 -1.97 -8.25
CA VAL A 303 27.01 -1.87 -7.07
C VAL A 303 27.36 -2.93 -6.02
N ILE A 304 26.93 -2.73 -4.78
CA ILE A 304 27.07 -3.67 -3.65
C ILE A 304 25.68 -4.09 -3.19
N LEU A 305 25.45 -5.39 -3.04
CA LEU A 305 24.24 -5.94 -2.44
C LEU A 305 24.45 -6.16 -0.93
N ALA A 306 23.68 -5.48 -0.08
CA ALA A 306 23.63 -5.74 1.35
C ALA A 306 22.38 -6.58 1.66
N TRP A 307 22.52 -7.89 1.79
CA TRP A 307 21.39 -8.78 2.09
C TRP A 307 21.16 -8.89 3.59
N ARG A 308 19.97 -8.51 4.02
CA ARG A 308 19.50 -8.59 5.41
C ARG A 308 18.30 -9.55 5.49
N PRO A 309 18.49 -10.81 5.90
CA PRO A 309 17.36 -11.69 6.19
C PRO A 309 16.66 -11.28 7.49
N HIS A 310 15.37 -11.62 7.61
CA HIS A 310 14.68 -11.46 8.88
C HIS A 310 15.39 -12.29 9.98
N PRO A 311 15.56 -11.77 11.21
CA PRO A 311 16.32 -12.46 12.26
C PRO A 311 15.82 -13.88 12.57
N LEU A 312 14.51 -14.09 12.43
CA LEU A 312 13.86 -15.38 12.69
C LEU A 312 13.74 -16.29 11.45
N THR A 313 14.28 -15.92 10.28
CA THR A 313 14.12 -16.71 9.04
C THR A 313 14.53 -18.17 9.20
N GLU A 314 15.72 -18.45 9.76
CA GLU A 314 16.20 -19.83 9.91
C GLU A 314 15.37 -20.63 10.94
N ALA A 315 14.95 -19.98 12.03
CA ALA A 315 14.07 -20.60 13.03
C ALA A 315 12.71 -20.95 12.41
N THR A 316 12.11 -20.02 11.66
CA THR A 316 10.82 -20.22 10.99
C THR A 316 10.89 -21.29 9.91
N ILE A 317 11.98 -21.37 9.13
CA ILE A 317 12.18 -22.47 8.18
C ILE A 317 12.22 -23.80 8.93
N ASN A 318 12.94 -23.87 10.05
CA ASN A 318 13.06 -25.12 10.81
C ASN A 318 11.75 -25.60 11.43
N SER A 319 10.88 -24.70 11.87
CA SER A 319 9.58 -25.06 12.47
C SER A 319 8.45 -25.21 11.46
N MET A 320 8.30 -24.25 10.54
CA MET A 320 7.08 -24.08 9.75
C MET A 320 7.25 -24.37 8.25
N ALA A 321 8.48 -24.47 7.75
CA ALA A 321 8.78 -24.63 6.32
C ALA A 321 10.02 -25.51 6.07
N LYS A 322 10.12 -26.64 6.78
CA LYS A 322 11.30 -27.50 6.80
C LYS A 322 11.71 -27.99 5.41
N GLU A 323 10.74 -28.11 4.50
CA GLU A 323 10.95 -28.44 3.08
C GLU A 323 11.85 -27.44 2.33
N LEU A 324 11.99 -26.19 2.84
CA LEU A 324 12.82 -25.15 2.24
C LEU A 324 14.25 -25.10 2.79
N GLU A 325 14.55 -25.79 3.89
CA GLU A 325 15.81 -25.67 4.64
C GLU A 325 17.04 -25.89 3.76
N LEU A 326 17.08 -27.01 3.03
CA LEU A 326 18.22 -27.35 2.19
C LEU A 326 18.41 -26.31 1.07
N LYS A 327 17.32 -25.84 0.46
CA LYS A 327 17.38 -24.84 -0.62
C LYS A 327 17.86 -23.49 -0.10
N TYR A 328 17.31 -23.02 1.02
CA TYR A 328 17.72 -21.76 1.65
C TYR A 328 19.20 -21.79 2.08
N LYS A 329 19.63 -22.88 2.72
CA LYS A 329 21.03 -23.05 3.14
C LYS A 329 21.97 -23.00 1.94
N ASN A 330 21.64 -23.72 0.86
CA ASN A 330 22.43 -23.70 -0.37
C ASN A 330 22.53 -22.29 -0.98
N LEU A 331 21.43 -21.52 -0.98
CA LEU A 331 21.45 -20.13 -1.47
C LEU A 331 22.30 -19.21 -0.59
N ARG A 332 22.20 -19.35 0.74
CA ARG A 332 23.02 -18.58 1.67
C ARG A 332 24.50 -18.90 1.50
N ASP A 333 24.84 -20.18 1.41
CA ASP A 333 26.21 -20.63 1.24
C ASP A 333 26.76 -20.19 -0.14
N MET A 334 25.92 -20.19 -1.19
CA MET A 334 26.26 -19.62 -2.50
C MET A 334 26.55 -18.11 -2.40
N PHE A 335 25.68 -17.34 -1.74
CA PHE A 335 25.86 -15.89 -1.55
C PHE A 335 27.22 -15.55 -0.91
N LEU A 336 27.60 -16.31 0.13
CA LEU A 336 28.86 -16.15 0.84
C LEU A 336 30.06 -16.64 0.02
N ASN A 337 30.01 -17.87 -0.51
CA ASN A 337 31.14 -18.48 -1.20
C ASN A 337 31.49 -17.79 -2.53
N GLU A 338 30.48 -17.24 -3.22
CA GLU A 338 30.68 -16.51 -4.47
C GLU A 338 30.92 -15.01 -4.27
N ASN A 339 30.97 -14.53 -3.02
CA ASN A 339 31.15 -13.11 -2.67
C ASN A 339 30.16 -12.18 -3.41
N ILE A 340 28.88 -12.56 -3.45
CA ILE A 340 27.84 -11.82 -4.17
C ILE A 340 27.57 -10.45 -3.50
N GLY A 341 27.72 -10.37 -2.18
CA GLY A 341 27.48 -9.16 -1.42
C GLY A 341 27.78 -9.34 0.07
N ILE A 342 27.26 -8.43 0.88
CA ILE A 342 27.46 -8.38 2.33
C ILE A 342 26.21 -8.94 3.02
N LEU A 343 26.40 -9.93 3.88
CA LEU A 343 25.33 -10.49 4.71
C LEU A 343 25.23 -9.71 6.02
N ASP A 344 24.20 -8.90 6.16
CA ASP A 344 23.95 -8.10 7.35
C ASP A 344 23.16 -8.89 8.40
N LYS A 345 23.78 -9.11 9.56
CA LYS A 345 23.21 -9.75 10.74
C LYS A 345 23.19 -8.85 11.97
N SER A 346 23.41 -7.53 11.80
CA SER A 346 23.43 -6.59 12.93
C SER A 346 22.07 -6.57 13.64
N SER A 347 22.07 -6.34 14.95
CA SER A 347 20.82 -6.11 15.71
C SER A 347 20.21 -4.74 15.38
N ASP A 348 21.04 -3.70 15.23
CA ASP A 348 20.60 -2.36 14.82
C ASP A 348 20.60 -2.21 13.29
N VAL A 349 19.41 -1.99 12.72
CA VAL A 349 19.21 -1.82 11.28
C VAL A 349 19.58 -0.41 10.78
N THR A 350 19.68 0.57 11.68
CA THR A 350 19.95 1.98 11.37
C THR A 350 21.21 2.14 10.53
N LYS A 351 22.27 1.39 10.87
CA LYS A 351 23.55 1.40 10.15
C LYS A 351 23.36 0.98 8.69
N ALA A 352 22.68 -0.14 8.45
CA ALA A 352 22.43 -0.64 7.10
C ALA A 352 21.54 0.32 6.29
N VAL A 353 20.52 0.88 6.94
CA VAL A 353 19.61 1.87 6.35
C VAL A 353 20.33 3.15 5.95
N LYS A 354 21.18 3.70 6.83
CA LYS A 354 21.93 4.93 6.54
C LYS A 354 22.98 4.72 5.45
N SER A 355 23.64 3.57 5.44
CA SER A 355 24.71 3.24 4.48
C SER A 355 24.17 2.90 3.09
N ALA A 356 22.97 2.33 3.00
CA ALA A 356 22.36 1.97 1.73
C ALA A 356 21.80 3.19 0.99
N ASP A 357 21.97 3.21 -0.33
CA ASP A 357 21.42 4.20 -1.25
C ASP A 357 19.98 3.87 -1.69
N ALA A 358 19.60 2.60 -1.68
CA ALA A 358 18.28 2.15 -2.12
C ALA A 358 17.82 0.89 -1.39
N TYR A 359 16.51 0.67 -1.38
CA TYR A 359 15.86 -0.53 -0.85
C TYR A 359 15.34 -1.40 -1.99
N ILE A 360 15.66 -2.70 -1.93
CA ILE A 360 14.93 -3.75 -2.65
C ILE A 360 14.36 -4.77 -1.67
N GLY A 361 13.19 -5.31 -1.97
CA GLY A 361 12.58 -6.32 -1.11
C GLY A 361 11.07 -6.25 -1.12
N GLU A 362 10.47 -6.53 0.02
CA GLU A 362 9.02 -6.68 0.16
C GLU A 362 8.37 -5.47 0.84
N GLU A 363 7.06 -5.31 0.65
CA GLU A 363 6.27 -4.20 1.21
C GLU A 363 5.85 -4.38 2.67
N THR A 364 5.91 -5.61 3.18
CA THR A 364 5.42 -5.99 4.51
C THR A 364 6.37 -5.59 5.64
N SER A 365 7.60 -5.21 5.31
CA SER A 365 8.61 -4.85 6.32
C SER A 365 8.56 -3.38 6.66
N SER A 366 8.50 -3.05 7.95
CA SER A 366 8.59 -1.67 8.45
C SER A 366 9.87 -0.95 8.00
N LEU A 367 10.92 -1.70 7.67
CA LEU A 367 12.20 -1.20 7.18
C LEU A 367 12.05 -0.32 5.93
N VAL A 368 11.10 -0.67 5.05
CA VAL A 368 10.87 0.06 3.79
C VAL A 368 10.56 1.54 4.04
N HIS A 369 9.90 1.86 5.15
CA HIS A 369 9.50 3.24 5.48
C HIS A 369 10.67 4.08 5.99
N LEU A 370 11.72 3.46 6.54
CA LEU A 370 12.93 4.17 6.94
C LEU A 370 13.70 4.71 5.72
N PHE A 371 13.72 3.96 4.60
CA PHE A 371 14.23 4.44 3.32
C PHE A 371 13.34 5.55 2.75
N GLY A 372 12.03 5.34 2.85
CA GLY A 372 10.99 6.30 2.51
C GLY A 372 11.22 7.69 3.06
N ALA A 373 11.40 7.77 4.38
CA ALA A 373 11.58 9.03 5.09
C ALA A 373 12.89 9.75 4.76
N GLN A 374 13.92 9.04 4.29
CA GLN A 374 15.18 9.62 3.83
C GLN A 374 15.16 10.02 2.34
N GLY A 375 14.06 9.74 1.62
CA GLY A 375 13.99 9.96 0.17
C GLY A 375 14.90 9.02 -0.64
N LYS A 376 15.18 7.84 -0.09
CA LYS A 376 15.97 6.80 -0.77
C LYS A 376 15.05 5.91 -1.62
N PRO A 377 15.38 5.65 -2.90
CA PRO A 377 14.55 4.85 -3.80
C PRO A 377 14.11 3.51 -3.21
N ILE A 378 12.82 3.22 -3.31
CA ILE A 378 12.21 1.94 -2.88
C ILE A 378 11.75 1.16 -4.12
N PHE A 379 12.28 -0.04 -4.29
CA PHE A 379 11.90 -0.95 -5.36
C PHE A 379 11.39 -2.29 -4.81
N LEU A 380 10.09 -2.54 -4.99
CA LEU A 380 9.42 -3.72 -4.45
C LEU A 380 9.51 -4.87 -5.43
N LEU A 381 9.99 -6.02 -4.97
CA LEU A 381 10.15 -7.21 -5.78
C LEU A 381 8.82 -7.95 -5.96
N GLU A 382 8.66 -8.61 -7.11
CA GLU A 382 7.52 -9.48 -7.40
C GLU A 382 8.03 -10.93 -7.52
N ASN A 383 7.63 -11.77 -6.57
CA ASN A 383 8.10 -13.16 -6.47
C ASN A 383 7.71 -14.04 -7.66
N LYS A 384 6.64 -13.70 -8.38
CA LYS A 384 6.29 -14.38 -9.65
C LYS A 384 7.33 -14.15 -10.75
N LEU A 385 8.12 -13.07 -10.65
CA LEU A 385 9.21 -12.73 -11.55
C LEU A 385 10.54 -13.27 -11.01
N SER A 386 10.64 -14.58 -10.85
CA SER A 386 11.78 -15.28 -10.21
C SER A 386 12.79 -15.90 -11.17
N SER A 387 12.73 -15.60 -12.47
CA SER A 387 13.74 -16.06 -13.44
C SER A 387 13.90 -15.08 -14.60
N SER A 388 15.09 -15.10 -15.22
CA SER A 388 15.32 -14.39 -16.48
C SER A 388 14.44 -14.92 -17.60
N SER A 389 14.08 -16.21 -17.62
CA SER A 389 13.14 -16.77 -18.60
C SER A 389 11.73 -16.21 -18.46
N ASN A 390 11.29 -15.83 -17.25
CA ASN A 390 10.03 -15.09 -17.05
C ASN A 390 10.13 -13.65 -17.55
N GLN A 391 11.34 -13.05 -17.59
CA GLN A 391 11.59 -11.70 -18.11
C GLN A 391 11.85 -11.64 -19.62
N VAL A 392 12.32 -12.75 -20.22
CA VAL A 392 12.65 -12.87 -21.65
C VAL A 392 11.41 -12.70 -22.55
N MET A 393 10.20 -12.89 -22.01
CA MET A 393 8.98 -12.82 -22.80
C MET A 393 8.45 -11.40 -23.08
N GLU A 394 8.99 -10.35 -22.41
CA GLU A 394 8.18 -9.16 -22.11
C GLU A 394 8.79 -7.81 -22.49
N ASN A 395 9.90 -7.78 -23.23
CA ASN A 395 10.34 -6.55 -23.90
C ASN A 395 9.54 -6.26 -25.19
N ASN A 396 8.60 -7.12 -25.58
CA ASN A 396 7.77 -6.93 -26.77
C ASN A 396 6.52 -6.11 -26.46
N ILE A 397 6.29 -5.08 -27.28
CA ILE A 397 5.05 -4.31 -27.27
C ILE A 397 3.85 -5.21 -27.51
N CYS A 398 2.96 -5.29 -26.52
CA CYS A 398 1.65 -5.93 -26.66
C CYS A 398 0.53 -4.99 -26.19
N PHE A 399 -0.62 -5.06 -26.86
CA PHE A 399 -1.75 -4.17 -26.61
C PHE A 399 -3.08 -4.86 -26.95
N SER A 400 -4.18 -4.34 -26.41
CA SER A 400 -5.54 -4.91 -26.60
C SER A 400 -6.35 -4.23 -27.69
N ASP A 401 -5.97 -3.02 -28.11
CA ASP A 401 -6.57 -2.33 -29.25
C ASP A 401 -5.60 -1.26 -29.76
N PHE A 402 -5.89 -0.76 -30.95
CA PHE A 402 -5.19 0.38 -31.53
C PHE A 402 -6.15 1.24 -32.38
N ILE A 403 -5.78 2.51 -32.54
CA ILE A 403 -6.36 3.40 -33.53
C ILE A 403 -5.28 3.93 -34.47
N LYS A 404 -5.60 4.01 -35.76
CA LYS A 404 -4.72 4.64 -36.75
C LYS A 404 -5.09 6.12 -36.89
N ILE A 405 -4.11 6.99 -36.65
CA ILE A 405 -4.24 8.43 -36.87
C ILE A 405 -3.12 8.83 -37.81
N ASP A 406 -3.50 9.33 -38.98
CA ASP A 406 -2.60 9.56 -40.10
C ASP A 406 -1.80 8.28 -40.44
N LYS A 407 -0.48 8.29 -40.21
CA LYS A 407 0.44 7.19 -40.48
C LYS A 407 0.90 6.45 -39.22
N LYS A 408 0.33 6.79 -38.05
CA LYS A 408 0.74 6.28 -36.75
C LYS A 408 -0.32 5.39 -36.12
N LEU A 409 0.10 4.27 -35.54
CA LEU A 409 -0.73 3.42 -34.69
C LEU A 409 -0.62 3.89 -33.25
N TRP A 410 -1.75 4.23 -32.63
CA TRP A 410 -1.81 4.63 -31.22
C TRP A 410 -2.42 3.52 -30.39
N PHE A 411 -1.77 3.15 -29.30
CA PHE A 411 -2.19 2.04 -28.44
C PHE A 411 -1.68 2.22 -27.01
N VAL A 412 -2.30 1.51 -26.08
CA VAL A 412 -1.87 1.39 -24.68
C VAL A 412 -1.25 0.02 -24.46
N HIS A 413 -0.10 -0.02 -23.81
CA HIS A 413 0.58 -1.28 -23.53
C HIS A 413 -0.21 -2.13 -22.51
N ASN A 414 -0.28 -3.45 -22.69
CA ASN A 414 -1.09 -4.32 -21.83
C ASN A 414 -0.51 -4.51 -20.42
N PHE A 415 0.77 -4.25 -20.20
CA PHE A 415 1.43 -4.45 -18.89
C PHE A 415 2.04 -3.16 -18.34
N LEU A 416 1.81 -2.04 -19.02
CA LEU A 416 2.30 -0.73 -18.63
C LEU A 416 1.21 0.28 -19.00
N PRO A 417 0.69 1.06 -18.06
CA PRO A 417 -0.32 2.09 -18.34
C PRO A 417 0.35 3.28 -19.05
N ALA A 418 0.85 3.05 -20.26
CA ALA A 418 1.55 4.04 -21.07
C ALA A 418 0.99 4.03 -22.48
N LEU A 419 0.75 5.24 -22.98
CA LEU A 419 0.32 5.50 -24.34
C LEU A 419 1.55 5.58 -25.24
N PHE A 420 1.52 4.82 -26.33
CA PHE A 420 2.53 4.83 -27.38
C PHE A 420 1.90 5.21 -28.71
N ASN A 421 2.74 5.73 -29.59
CA ASN A 421 2.45 5.72 -31.01
C ASN A 421 3.58 5.04 -31.79
N TYR A 422 3.24 4.33 -32.86
CA TYR A 422 4.20 3.68 -33.74
C TYR A 422 4.04 4.24 -35.16
N ASP A 423 5.10 4.86 -35.67
CA ASP A 423 5.19 5.31 -37.06
C ASP A 423 5.51 4.12 -37.97
N ILE A 424 4.54 3.77 -38.82
CA ILE A 424 4.64 2.60 -39.69
C ILE A 424 5.71 2.79 -40.77
N GLU A 425 5.88 4.01 -41.29
CA GLU A 425 6.82 4.28 -42.40
C GLU A 425 8.26 4.31 -41.92
N ASN A 426 8.50 4.98 -40.79
CA ASN A 426 9.83 5.13 -40.21
C ASN A 426 10.20 3.98 -39.26
N GLN A 427 9.28 3.05 -39.02
CA GLN A 427 9.41 1.92 -38.08
C GLN A 427 9.86 2.36 -36.68
N LYS A 428 9.27 3.46 -36.19
CA LYS A 428 9.69 4.11 -34.95
C LYS A 428 8.59 4.06 -33.91
N LEU A 429 8.90 3.42 -32.78
CA LEU A 429 8.08 3.49 -31.57
C LEU A 429 8.38 4.78 -30.81
N GLU A 430 7.34 5.46 -30.37
CA GLU A 430 7.44 6.67 -29.56
C GLU A 430 6.56 6.53 -28.31
N PHE A 431 7.20 6.64 -27.14
CA PHE A 431 6.50 6.85 -25.89
C PHE A 431 5.85 8.23 -25.89
N VAL A 432 4.55 8.29 -25.62
CA VAL A 432 3.78 9.53 -25.60
C VAL A 432 3.62 10.03 -24.18
N LYS A 433 3.06 9.19 -23.29
CA LYS A 433 2.71 9.59 -21.93
C LYS A 433 2.49 8.38 -21.04
N LEU A 434 2.94 8.48 -19.78
CA LEU A 434 2.53 7.58 -18.71
C LEU A 434 1.14 8.02 -18.25
N LEU A 435 0.19 7.09 -18.29
CA LEU A 435 -1.20 7.32 -17.92
C LEU A 435 -1.34 7.18 -16.41
N PRO A 436 -2.36 7.80 -15.79
CA PRO A 436 -2.70 7.56 -14.40
C PRO A 436 -2.93 6.07 -14.15
N PHE A 437 -2.34 5.57 -13.08
CA PHE A 437 -2.56 4.21 -12.62
C PHE A 437 -2.62 4.17 -11.11
N GLU A 438 -3.55 3.38 -10.61
CA GLU A 438 -3.52 2.96 -9.23
C GLU A 438 -2.50 1.83 -9.08
N SER A 439 -1.87 1.82 -7.93
CA SER A 439 -1.01 0.73 -7.53
C SER A 439 -1.73 -0.60 -7.43
N GLY A 440 -1.11 -1.63 -8.00
CA GLY A 440 -1.66 -2.97 -8.02
C GLY A 440 -1.61 -3.53 -9.43
N ASN A 441 -2.72 -4.13 -9.87
CA ASN A 441 -2.78 -4.82 -11.16
C ASN A 441 -2.84 -3.82 -12.34
N THR A 442 -1.67 -3.49 -12.89
CA THR A 442 -1.51 -2.68 -14.11
C THR A 442 -1.77 -3.46 -15.40
N VAL A 443 -2.13 -4.75 -15.31
CA VAL A 443 -2.47 -5.56 -16.48
C VAL A 443 -3.76 -5.03 -17.10
N ARG A 444 -3.67 -4.66 -18.36
CA ARG A 444 -4.74 -4.15 -19.22
C ARG A 444 -5.53 -3.03 -18.53
N SER A 445 -4.84 -1.97 -18.09
CA SER A 445 -5.50 -0.78 -17.53
C SER A 445 -6.61 -0.25 -18.42
N TYR A 446 -6.36 -0.24 -19.74
CA TYR A 446 -7.30 0.20 -20.76
C TYR A 446 -7.43 -0.86 -21.86
N CYS A 447 -8.66 -1.11 -22.33
CA CYS A 447 -8.95 -2.17 -23.32
C CYS A 447 -9.17 -1.65 -24.75
N GLU A 448 -9.71 -0.44 -24.90
CA GLU A 448 -10.01 0.18 -26.21
C GLU A 448 -9.63 1.66 -26.23
N ILE A 449 -9.34 2.16 -27.43
CA ILE A 449 -8.97 3.56 -27.68
C ILE A 449 -9.90 4.20 -28.73
N ILE A 450 -10.59 5.27 -28.33
CA ILE A 450 -11.54 6.00 -29.18
C ILE A 450 -10.99 7.40 -29.47
N LYS A 451 -10.96 7.79 -30.75
CA LYS A 451 -10.65 9.17 -31.14
C LYS A 451 -11.94 9.97 -31.23
N TYR A 452 -12.01 11.09 -30.49
CA TYR A 452 -13.07 12.07 -30.60
C TYR A 452 -12.46 13.47 -30.75
N LYS A 453 -12.61 14.08 -31.93
CA LYS A 453 -11.94 15.34 -32.29
C LYS A 453 -10.42 15.22 -32.05
N GLU A 454 -9.87 16.00 -31.11
CA GLU A 454 -8.46 16.03 -30.73
C GLU A 454 -8.15 15.20 -29.48
N LYS A 455 -9.12 14.42 -29.00
CA LYS A 455 -9.01 13.62 -27.79
C LYS A 455 -8.87 12.12 -28.13
N LEU A 456 -8.05 11.43 -27.36
CA LEU A 456 -8.00 9.98 -27.27
C LEU A 456 -8.64 9.59 -25.93
N ILE A 457 -9.76 8.88 -26.01
CA ILE A 457 -10.51 8.42 -24.85
C ILE A 457 -10.20 6.94 -24.66
N LEU A 458 -9.68 6.59 -23.49
CA LEU A 458 -9.22 5.26 -23.14
C LEU A 458 -10.24 4.60 -22.23
N ILE A 459 -10.77 3.45 -22.66
CA ILE A 459 -11.83 2.73 -21.93
C ILE A 459 -11.20 1.88 -20.82
N PRO A 460 -11.57 2.09 -19.55
CA PRO A 460 -10.93 1.40 -18.44
C PRO A 460 -11.37 -0.07 -18.35
N MET A 461 -10.40 -0.98 -18.29
CA MET A 461 -10.67 -2.40 -18.00
C MET A 461 -10.31 -2.73 -16.56
N SER A 462 -9.05 -2.55 -16.14
CA SER A 462 -8.66 -2.66 -14.72
C SER A 462 -8.49 -1.31 -14.02
N SER A 463 -8.40 -0.20 -14.77
CA SER A 463 -8.37 1.13 -14.19
C SER A 463 -9.71 1.54 -13.58
N SER A 464 -9.67 2.37 -12.53
CA SER A 464 -10.83 2.99 -11.89
C SER A 464 -11.29 4.27 -12.60
N GLU A 465 -10.55 4.75 -13.59
CA GLU A 465 -10.81 6.04 -14.24
C GLU A 465 -10.83 5.92 -15.77
N ILE A 466 -11.78 6.61 -16.40
CA ILE A 466 -11.70 6.91 -17.84
C ILE A 466 -10.57 7.92 -18.01
N CYS A 467 -9.64 7.68 -18.93
CA CYS A 467 -8.56 8.60 -19.23
C CYS A 467 -8.76 9.25 -20.60
N VAL A 468 -8.63 10.57 -20.66
CA VAL A 468 -8.74 11.37 -21.87
C VAL A 468 -7.42 12.10 -22.10
N TYR A 469 -6.78 11.81 -23.22
CA TYR A 469 -5.55 12.46 -23.63
C TYR A 469 -5.80 13.43 -24.79
N ASN A 470 -5.43 14.69 -24.63
CA ASN A 470 -5.51 15.68 -25.70
C ASN A 470 -4.25 15.63 -26.57
N ILE A 471 -4.41 15.32 -27.86
CA ILE A 471 -3.30 15.15 -28.81
C ILE A 471 -2.52 16.46 -29.02
N LYS A 472 -3.18 17.62 -28.96
CA LYS A 472 -2.54 18.93 -29.17
C LYS A 472 -1.87 19.47 -27.91
N THR A 473 -2.59 19.53 -26.79
CA THR A 473 -2.06 20.10 -25.54
C THR A 473 -1.16 19.13 -24.78
N LYS A 474 -1.25 17.82 -25.09
CA LYS A 474 -0.56 16.71 -24.40
C LYS A 474 -0.98 16.54 -22.93
N GLU A 475 -2.10 17.13 -22.55
CA GLU A 475 -2.68 17.04 -21.22
C GLU A 475 -3.56 15.80 -21.07
N ILE A 476 -3.69 15.35 -19.82
CA ILE A 476 -4.58 14.28 -19.41
C ILE A 476 -5.67 14.85 -18.52
N SER A 477 -6.92 14.45 -18.77
CA SER A 477 -8.02 14.55 -17.82
C SER A 477 -8.54 13.14 -17.52
N THR A 478 -9.06 12.95 -16.30
CA THR A 478 -9.64 11.67 -15.88
C THR A 478 -11.03 11.85 -15.31
N GLN A 479 -11.83 10.80 -15.42
CA GLN A 479 -13.17 10.73 -14.84
C GLN A 479 -13.34 9.40 -14.12
N GLU A 480 -13.49 9.47 -12.79
CA GLU A 480 -13.67 8.31 -11.91
C GLU A 480 -14.92 7.50 -12.27
N ILE A 481 -14.79 6.18 -12.24
CA ILE A 481 -15.86 5.20 -12.28
C ILE A 481 -16.15 4.75 -10.84
N LYS A 482 -17.31 5.16 -10.33
CA LYS A 482 -17.74 4.82 -8.96
C LYS A 482 -17.74 3.30 -8.73
N GLN A 483 -17.14 2.84 -7.64
CA GLN A 483 -17.09 1.42 -7.28
C GLN A 483 -16.54 0.55 -8.43
N ALA A 484 -15.49 1.03 -9.08
CA ALA A 484 -14.78 0.28 -10.11
C ALA A 484 -14.42 -1.13 -9.62
N LYS A 485 -14.53 -2.10 -10.53
CA LYS A 485 -14.21 -3.50 -10.32
C LYS A 485 -13.04 -3.90 -11.21
N TYR A 486 -12.44 -5.05 -10.94
CA TYR A 486 -11.56 -5.67 -11.92
C TYR A 486 -12.36 -6.07 -13.18
N CYS A 487 -11.86 -5.70 -14.36
CA CYS A 487 -12.53 -5.93 -15.65
C CYS A 487 -13.88 -5.19 -15.77
N ASN A 488 -13.85 -3.86 -15.61
CA ASN A 488 -15.01 -2.98 -15.73
C ASN A 488 -15.70 -3.10 -17.08
N PHE A 489 -14.96 -2.81 -18.15
CA PHE A 489 -15.44 -2.75 -19.52
C PHE A 489 -14.43 -3.41 -20.46
N MET A 490 -14.91 -3.92 -21.59
CA MET A 490 -14.07 -4.42 -22.69
C MET A 490 -14.38 -3.79 -24.03
N ARG A 491 -15.45 -3.00 -24.13
CA ARG A 491 -15.94 -2.40 -25.37
C ARG A 491 -16.59 -1.04 -25.12
N GLY A 492 -16.48 -0.13 -26.09
CA GLY A 492 -17.27 1.09 -26.16
C GLY A 492 -17.89 1.31 -27.53
N ILE A 493 -19.08 1.92 -27.53
CA ILE A 493 -19.82 2.29 -28.75
C ILE A 493 -20.11 3.78 -28.73
N THR A 494 -19.77 4.48 -29.81
CA THR A 494 -20.00 5.92 -29.94
C THR A 494 -21.35 6.18 -30.62
N TYR A 495 -22.18 7.02 -30.01
CA TYR A 495 -23.43 7.49 -30.60
C TYR A 495 -23.58 9.00 -30.38
N SER A 496 -23.66 9.77 -31.46
CA SER A 496 -23.58 11.24 -31.42
C SER A 496 -22.31 11.74 -30.72
N ASN A 497 -22.41 12.58 -29.68
CA ASN A 497 -21.28 13.06 -28.87
C ASN A 497 -20.98 12.20 -27.63
N LYS A 498 -21.56 10.98 -27.55
CA LYS A 498 -21.51 10.13 -26.36
C LYS A 498 -20.81 8.81 -26.64
N LEU A 499 -20.12 8.30 -25.62
CA LEU A 499 -19.53 6.97 -25.60
C LEU A 499 -20.27 6.09 -24.59
N PHE A 500 -20.79 4.95 -25.03
CA PHE A 500 -21.44 3.96 -24.20
C PHE A 500 -20.48 2.79 -23.95
N MET A 501 -19.98 2.68 -22.72
CA MET A 501 -19.08 1.60 -22.30
C MET A 501 -19.89 0.39 -21.85
N ILE A 502 -19.53 -0.78 -22.38
CA ILE A 502 -20.27 -2.03 -22.21
C ILE A 502 -19.75 -2.76 -20.96
N PRO A 503 -20.62 -3.03 -19.96
CA PRO A 503 -20.19 -3.56 -18.67
C PRO A 503 -19.78 -5.03 -18.75
N THR A 504 -18.56 -5.35 -18.38
CA THR A 504 -18.11 -6.74 -18.25
C THR A 504 -18.39 -7.30 -16.86
N ALA A 505 -17.69 -6.82 -15.83
CA ALA A 505 -18.01 -7.11 -14.42
C ALA A 505 -18.86 -6.00 -13.76
N TYR A 506 -18.95 -4.85 -14.41
CA TYR A 506 -19.56 -3.64 -13.86
C TYR A 506 -21.10 -3.71 -13.90
N ASP A 507 -21.78 -2.94 -13.04
CA ASP A 507 -23.22 -3.06 -12.82
C ASP A 507 -24.08 -2.03 -13.58
N ALA A 508 -23.50 -1.34 -14.57
CA ALA A 508 -24.21 -0.37 -15.39
C ALA A 508 -23.57 -0.21 -16.77
N ILE A 509 -24.39 0.08 -17.79
CA ILE A 509 -23.87 0.70 -19.01
C ILE A 509 -23.50 2.14 -18.65
N VAL A 510 -22.26 2.53 -18.91
CA VAL A 510 -21.77 3.89 -18.59
C VAL A 510 -21.79 4.74 -19.85
N GLU A 511 -22.60 5.79 -19.83
CA GLU A 511 -22.64 6.83 -20.85
C GLU A 511 -21.65 7.93 -20.46
N PHE A 512 -20.69 8.23 -21.32
CA PHE A 512 -19.70 9.28 -21.16
C PHE A 512 -19.91 10.36 -22.23
N ASP A 513 -20.22 11.58 -21.80
CA ASP A 513 -20.27 12.74 -22.69
C ASP A 513 -18.85 13.15 -23.08
N MET A 514 -18.47 13.00 -24.35
CA MET A 514 -17.09 13.22 -24.81
C MET A 514 -16.71 14.71 -24.91
N GLU A 515 -17.69 15.62 -24.82
CA GLU A 515 -17.46 17.07 -24.78
C GLU A 515 -17.32 17.57 -23.33
N GLN A 516 -18.29 17.23 -22.48
CA GLN A 516 -18.35 17.68 -21.08
C GLN A 516 -17.51 16.82 -20.13
N GLU A 517 -17.08 15.64 -20.57
CA GLU A 517 -16.33 14.65 -19.80
C GLU A 517 -17.05 14.20 -18.52
N LYS A 518 -18.37 14.02 -18.63
CA LYS A 518 -19.23 13.59 -17.52
C LYS A 518 -19.84 12.22 -17.77
N VAL A 519 -19.97 11.45 -16.70
CA VAL A 519 -20.56 10.11 -16.72
C VAL A 519 -22.02 10.11 -16.26
N LYS A 520 -22.81 9.25 -16.90
CA LYS A 520 -24.16 8.86 -16.50
C LYS A 520 -24.28 7.34 -16.49
N TYR A 521 -24.93 6.82 -15.46
CA TYR A 521 -25.04 5.38 -15.22
C TYR A 521 -26.43 4.85 -15.55
N HIS A 522 -26.50 3.82 -16.38
CA HIS A 522 -27.73 3.09 -16.72
C HIS A 522 -27.71 1.71 -16.04
N SER A 523 -28.02 1.66 -14.74
CA SER A 523 -27.98 0.42 -13.94
C SER A 523 -29.27 -0.41 -14.02
N LYS A 524 -30.42 0.23 -14.28
CA LYS A 524 -31.74 -0.44 -14.25
C LYS A 524 -31.84 -1.63 -15.21
N CYS A 525 -31.26 -1.52 -16.40
CA CYS A 525 -31.24 -2.60 -17.39
C CYS A 525 -30.45 -3.81 -16.87
N ILE A 526 -29.31 -3.59 -16.21
CA ILE A 526 -28.46 -4.65 -15.64
C ILE A 526 -29.15 -5.30 -14.45
N THR A 527 -29.73 -4.51 -13.54
CA THR A 527 -30.50 -5.03 -12.40
C THR A 527 -31.69 -5.89 -12.86
N LYS A 528 -32.41 -5.46 -13.90
CA LYS A 528 -33.51 -6.26 -14.44
C LYS A 528 -33.01 -7.57 -15.05
N LEU A 529 -31.90 -7.55 -15.77
CA LEU A 529 -31.31 -8.77 -16.33
C LEU A 529 -30.90 -9.76 -15.23
N LYS A 530 -30.23 -9.30 -14.16
CA LYS A 530 -29.89 -10.12 -12.99
C LYS A 530 -31.12 -10.81 -12.40
N LYS A 531 -32.21 -10.07 -12.21
CA LYS A 531 -33.48 -10.63 -11.68
C LYS A 531 -34.09 -11.71 -12.56
N VAL A 532 -34.00 -11.57 -13.89
CA VAL A 532 -34.59 -12.54 -14.84
C VAL A 532 -33.73 -13.80 -14.96
N THR A 533 -32.41 -13.64 -14.86
CA THR A 533 -31.44 -14.71 -15.10
C THR A 533 -30.99 -15.43 -13.81
N GLY A 534 -31.14 -14.78 -12.66
CA GLY A 534 -30.65 -15.28 -11.38
C GLY A 534 -29.13 -15.15 -11.18
N TYR A 535 -28.38 -14.52 -12.10
CA TYR A 535 -26.94 -14.33 -11.89
C TYR A 535 -26.69 -13.21 -10.87
N ASP A 536 -25.70 -13.42 -9.99
CA ASP A 536 -25.38 -12.51 -8.89
C ASP A 536 -23.91 -12.08 -8.91
N GLY A 537 -23.52 -11.37 -9.97
CA GLY A 537 -22.16 -10.84 -10.16
C GLY A 537 -21.28 -11.63 -11.13
N GLY A 538 -20.00 -11.28 -11.19
CA GLY A 538 -19.03 -11.82 -12.16
C GLY A 538 -19.09 -11.19 -13.55
N TYR A 539 -18.45 -11.82 -14.54
CA TYR A 539 -18.43 -11.35 -15.93
C TYR A 539 -19.76 -11.66 -16.63
N ASN A 540 -20.33 -10.69 -17.36
CA ASN A 540 -21.59 -10.88 -18.07
C ASN A 540 -21.56 -10.48 -19.55
N PHE A 541 -21.16 -9.26 -19.90
CA PHE A 541 -21.03 -8.88 -21.31
C PHE A 541 -19.55 -8.83 -21.69
N MET A 542 -19.15 -9.78 -22.53
CA MET A 542 -17.77 -9.85 -23.01
C MET A 542 -17.61 -9.03 -24.30
N TYR A 543 -17.41 -9.68 -25.44
CA TYR A 543 -17.31 -9.00 -26.73
C TYR A 543 -18.66 -8.80 -27.43
N GLY A 544 -19.72 -9.47 -26.95
CA GLY A 544 -21.03 -9.54 -27.58
C GLY A 544 -21.83 -8.26 -27.52
N VAL A 545 -21.44 -7.28 -28.32
CA VAL A 545 -22.16 -6.04 -28.57
C VAL A 545 -22.33 -5.82 -30.07
N VAL A 546 -23.56 -5.53 -30.48
CA VAL A 546 -23.89 -5.08 -31.83
C VAL A 546 -24.64 -3.75 -31.74
N GLU A 547 -24.21 -2.79 -32.54
CA GLU A 547 -24.91 -1.52 -32.77
C GLU A 547 -25.79 -1.62 -34.02
N ILE A 548 -27.06 -1.26 -33.89
CA ILE A 548 -27.99 -1.10 -35.02
C ILE A 548 -28.74 0.22 -34.80
N GLU A 549 -28.52 1.19 -35.69
CA GLU A 549 -29.08 2.54 -35.58
C GLU A 549 -28.78 3.18 -34.21
N ASN A 550 -29.80 3.44 -33.38
CA ASN A 550 -29.66 4.01 -32.04
C ASN A 550 -29.66 2.96 -30.91
N LYS A 551 -29.58 1.67 -31.25
CA LYS A 551 -29.75 0.57 -30.29
C LYS A 551 -28.50 -0.29 -30.17
N LEU A 552 -28.25 -0.73 -28.94
CA LEU A 552 -27.24 -1.72 -28.59
C LEU A 552 -27.91 -3.05 -28.27
N TYR A 553 -27.33 -4.13 -28.77
CA TYR A 553 -27.71 -5.50 -28.45
C TYR A 553 -26.54 -6.18 -27.75
N LEU A 554 -26.74 -6.59 -26.50
CA LEU A 554 -25.69 -7.13 -25.63
C LEU A 554 -25.99 -8.58 -25.26
N SER A 555 -25.10 -9.51 -25.61
CA SER A 555 -25.26 -10.94 -25.33
C SER A 555 -24.59 -11.34 -24.01
N SER A 556 -25.28 -12.17 -23.23
CA SER A 556 -24.84 -12.62 -21.90
C SER A 556 -23.94 -13.86 -21.96
N VAL A 557 -22.81 -13.86 -21.22
CA VAL A 557 -22.02 -15.08 -20.99
C VAL A 557 -22.56 -15.94 -19.85
N GLN A 558 -23.53 -15.44 -19.09
CA GLN A 558 -24.15 -16.16 -17.96
C GLN A 558 -25.45 -16.85 -18.36
N SER A 559 -26.06 -16.48 -19.50
CA SER A 559 -27.38 -16.95 -19.89
C SER A 559 -27.64 -16.80 -21.39
N ASN A 560 -28.76 -17.35 -21.85
CA ASN A 560 -29.21 -17.29 -23.24
C ASN A 560 -29.96 -15.98 -23.56
N TYR A 561 -29.74 -14.92 -22.79
CA TYR A 561 -30.46 -13.67 -22.92
C TYR A 561 -29.64 -12.59 -23.64
N ILE A 562 -30.35 -11.78 -24.42
CA ILE A 562 -29.81 -10.59 -25.09
C ILE A 562 -30.54 -9.34 -24.55
N LEU A 563 -29.78 -8.35 -24.13
CA LEU A 563 -30.27 -7.05 -23.70
C LEU A 563 -30.25 -6.07 -24.88
N GLU A 564 -31.41 -5.58 -25.29
CA GLU A 564 -31.53 -4.42 -26.18
C GLU A 564 -31.57 -3.14 -25.33
N PHE A 565 -30.80 -2.13 -25.71
CA PHE A 565 -30.73 -0.84 -25.03
C PHE A 565 -30.75 0.30 -26.05
N ASP A 566 -31.69 1.25 -25.89
CA ASP A 566 -31.82 2.44 -26.73
C ASP A 566 -30.93 3.56 -26.19
N MET A 567 -29.89 3.92 -26.96
CA MET A 567 -28.91 4.95 -26.57
C MET A 567 -29.49 6.37 -26.51
N HIS A 568 -30.64 6.62 -27.14
CA HIS A 568 -31.26 7.95 -27.15
C HIS A 568 -32.03 8.23 -25.85
N ASN A 569 -32.81 7.26 -25.36
CA ASN A 569 -33.73 7.46 -24.24
C ASN A 569 -33.48 6.53 -23.03
N GLY A 570 -32.57 5.56 -23.14
CA GLY A 570 -32.22 4.61 -22.08
C GLY A 570 -33.27 3.52 -21.81
N LYS A 571 -34.28 3.37 -22.69
CA LYS A 571 -35.22 2.25 -22.62
C LYS A 571 -34.51 0.96 -23.03
N TYR A 572 -35.01 -0.16 -22.51
CA TYR A 572 -34.41 -1.46 -22.75
C TYR A 572 -35.44 -2.59 -22.82
N MET A 573 -35.08 -3.66 -23.52
CA MET A 573 -35.83 -4.90 -23.62
C MET A 573 -34.89 -6.10 -23.47
N ILE A 574 -35.41 -7.23 -23.05
CA ILE A 574 -34.63 -8.46 -22.85
C ILE A 574 -35.28 -9.57 -23.68
N TYR A 575 -34.47 -10.24 -24.49
CA TYR A 575 -34.88 -11.35 -25.34
C TYR A 575 -34.25 -12.64 -24.83
N GLU A 576 -35.04 -13.71 -24.77
CA GLU A 576 -34.52 -15.07 -24.61
C GLU A 576 -34.25 -15.64 -26.00
N VAL A 577 -33.03 -16.11 -26.25
CA VAL A 577 -32.57 -16.48 -27.59
C VAL A 577 -31.94 -17.87 -27.56
N GLY A 578 -32.44 -18.78 -28.40
CA GLY A 578 -31.97 -20.16 -28.43
C GLY A 578 -32.33 -20.97 -27.20
N ASP A 579 -31.75 -22.17 -27.10
CA ASP A 579 -32.08 -23.12 -26.04
C ASP A 579 -31.58 -22.67 -24.65
N LYS A 580 -32.32 -23.10 -23.62
CA LYS A 580 -31.95 -22.90 -22.22
C LYS A 580 -30.58 -23.52 -21.94
N GLY A 581 -29.67 -22.73 -21.36
CA GLY A 581 -28.29 -23.13 -21.06
C GLY A 581 -27.26 -22.65 -22.07
N ASN A 582 -27.68 -22.15 -23.25
CA ASN A 582 -26.78 -21.42 -24.14
C ASN A 582 -26.25 -20.15 -23.44
N THR A 583 -25.03 -19.76 -23.80
CA THR A 583 -24.35 -18.55 -23.31
C THR A 583 -23.50 -17.99 -24.43
N TYR A 584 -23.30 -16.68 -24.47
CA TYR A 584 -22.80 -16.00 -25.66
C TYR A 584 -21.67 -15.02 -25.34
N TRP A 585 -20.48 -15.29 -25.89
CA TRP A 585 -19.26 -14.50 -25.70
C TRP A 585 -19.18 -13.29 -26.63
N ASP A 586 -19.59 -13.46 -27.89
CA ASP A 586 -19.56 -12.44 -28.93
C ASP A 586 -20.79 -12.56 -29.84
N MET A 587 -21.06 -11.52 -30.64
CA MET A 587 -22.16 -11.51 -31.60
C MET A 587 -21.85 -10.60 -32.79
N VAL A 588 -22.34 -10.99 -33.97
CA VAL A 588 -22.37 -10.12 -35.17
C VAL A 588 -23.76 -10.11 -35.79
N PHE A 589 -24.11 -9.02 -36.48
CA PHE A 589 -25.35 -8.90 -37.24
C PHE A 589 -25.03 -8.81 -38.72
N ASP A 590 -25.67 -9.66 -39.53
CA ASP A 590 -25.39 -9.75 -40.97
C ASP A 590 -26.33 -8.89 -41.84
N GLY A 591 -27.16 -8.06 -41.21
CA GLY A 591 -28.22 -7.27 -41.86
C GLY A 591 -29.62 -7.88 -41.70
N LYS A 592 -29.72 -9.17 -41.33
CA LYS A 592 -31.00 -9.85 -41.09
C LYS A 592 -30.99 -10.72 -39.83
N TYR A 593 -29.90 -11.42 -39.57
CA TYR A 593 -29.74 -12.35 -38.48
C TYR A 593 -28.59 -11.94 -37.57
N PHE A 594 -28.77 -12.19 -36.28
CA PHE A 594 -27.68 -12.19 -35.32
C PHE A 594 -27.01 -13.56 -35.32
N TRP A 595 -25.69 -13.59 -35.34
CA TRP A 595 -24.88 -14.80 -35.20
C TRP A 595 -24.10 -14.72 -33.90
N LEU A 596 -24.36 -15.67 -33.01
CA LEU A 596 -23.92 -15.69 -31.63
C LEU A 596 -22.79 -16.70 -31.45
N ASN A 597 -21.67 -16.22 -30.95
CA ASN A 597 -20.51 -17.02 -30.58
C ASN A 597 -20.72 -17.62 -29.18
N PRO A 598 -20.71 -18.96 -29.01
CA PRO A 598 -20.93 -19.58 -27.72
C PRO A 598 -19.80 -19.25 -26.73
N PHE A 599 -20.17 -18.93 -25.48
CA PHE A 599 -19.23 -18.90 -24.38
C PHE A 599 -18.96 -20.32 -23.86
N LYS A 600 -20.02 -21.05 -23.50
CA LYS A 600 -19.97 -22.47 -23.13
C LYS A 600 -20.40 -23.35 -24.30
N GLY A 601 -19.67 -24.43 -24.52
CA GLY A 601 -19.95 -25.40 -25.58
C GLY A 601 -19.60 -24.89 -26.97
N LYS A 602 -20.19 -25.53 -27.99
CA LYS A 602 -19.84 -25.34 -29.41
C LYS A 602 -21.02 -24.92 -30.30
N ASN A 603 -22.19 -24.67 -29.73
CA ASN A 603 -23.38 -24.36 -30.51
C ASN A 603 -23.38 -22.90 -30.96
N ILE A 604 -23.10 -22.66 -32.24
CA ILE A 604 -23.27 -21.34 -32.86
C ILE A 604 -24.76 -21.12 -33.11
N VAL A 605 -25.30 -20.02 -32.60
CA VAL A 605 -26.74 -19.73 -32.72
C VAL A 605 -26.96 -18.58 -33.70
N ARG A 606 -27.81 -18.80 -34.69
CA ARG A 606 -28.33 -17.75 -35.57
C ARG A 606 -29.74 -17.38 -35.13
N TRP A 607 -29.98 -16.12 -34.82
CA TRP A 607 -31.25 -15.61 -34.32
C TRP A 607 -31.87 -14.57 -35.25
N ASN A 608 -33.16 -14.71 -35.53
CA ASN A 608 -33.97 -13.70 -36.20
C ASN A 608 -34.78 -12.93 -35.16
N LYS A 609 -34.46 -11.66 -34.96
CA LYS A 609 -35.17 -10.81 -33.99
C LYS A 609 -36.66 -10.64 -34.32
N GLU A 610 -37.01 -10.52 -35.59
CA GLU A 610 -38.39 -10.21 -36.01
C GLU A 610 -39.34 -11.39 -35.85
N THR A 611 -38.85 -12.63 -36.07
CA THR A 611 -39.65 -13.85 -35.88
C THR A 611 -39.40 -14.56 -34.54
N ASN A 612 -38.38 -14.12 -33.81
CA ASN A 612 -37.81 -14.79 -32.63
C ASN A 612 -37.35 -16.24 -32.85
N GLU A 613 -37.11 -16.63 -34.11
CA GLU A 613 -36.63 -17.98 -34.43
C GLU A 613 -35.11 -18.07 -34.31
N SER A 614 -34.64 -19.18 -33.76
CA SER A 614 -33.21 -19.50 -33.66
C SER A 614 -32.86 -20.81 -34.37
N LYS A 615 -31.66 -20.87 -34.96
CA LYS A 615 -31.10 -22.09 -35.56
C LYS A 615 -29.68 -22.34 -35.06
N ILE A 616 -29.37 -23.60 -34.77
CA ILE A 616 -28.07 -24.03 -34.23
C ILE A 616 -27.19 -24.58 -35.36
N TYR A 617 -25.90 -24.26 -35.30
CA TYR A 617 -24.85 -24.76 -36.16
C TYR A 617 -23.70 -25.29 -35.30
N ASN A 618 -23.35 -26.57 -35.47
CA ASN A 618 -22.30 -27.23 -34.69
C ASN A 618 -21.56 -28.34 -35.49
N SER A 619 -21.72 -28.36 -36.80
CA SER A 619 -21.04 -29.32 -37.70
C SER A 619 -19.67 -28.79 -38.08
N TYR A 620 -18.71 -28.88 -37.14
CA TYR A 620 -17.33 -28.45 -37.34
C TYR A 620 -16.55 -29.45 -38.22
N PRO A 621 -15.41 -29.02 -38.82
CA PRO A 621 -14.46 -29.92 -39.47
C PRO A 621 -13.99 -31.07 -38.56
N GLU A 622 -13.64 -32.22 -39.12
CA GLU A 622 -13.24 -33.42 -38.35
C GLU A 622 -12.00 -33.20 -37.47
N ASP A 623 -11.07 -32.33 -37.89
CA ASP A 623 -9.85 -31.99 -37.16
C ASP A 623 -10.03 -30.83 -36.15
N PHE A 624 -11.26 -30.35 -35.93
CA PHE A 624 -11.54 -29.27 -34.99
C PHE A 624 -11.39 -29.73 -33.53
N THR A 625 -10.60 -29.00 -32.76
CA THR A 625 -10.47 -29.19 -31.31
C THR A 625 -10.83 -27.90 -30.56
N GLY A 626 -11.53 -28.05 -29.44
CA GLY A 626 -12.02 -26.94 -28.61
C GLY A 626 -13.37 -27.26 -28.00
N ASP A 627 -13.50 -27.13 -26.68
CA ASP A 627 -14.69 -27.58 -25.94
C ASP A 627 -15.58 -26.45 -25.44
N SER A 628 -14.96 -25.36 -24.98
CA SER A 628 -15.62 -24.17 -24.46
C SER A 628 -14.75 -22.96 -24.76
N GLU A 629 -15.36 -21.78 -24.84
CA GLU A 629 -14.67 -20.52 -25.14
C GLU A 629 -13.84 -20.61 -26.43
N CYS A 630 -14.37 -21.33 -27.43
CA CYS A 630 -13.62 -21.72 -28.62
C CYS A 630 -13.09 -20.51 -29.38
N PHE A 631 -13.89 -19.46 -29.52
CA PHE A 631 -13.59 -18.32 -30.38
C PHE A 631 -13.55 -17.01 -29.59
N LEU A 632 -12.55 -16.17 -29.90
CA LEU A 632 -12.35 -14.86 -29.29
C LEU A 632 -13.33 -13.85 -29.85
N ARG A 633 -13.53 -13.85 -31.17
CA ARG A 633 -14.32 -12.88 -31.92
C ARG A 633 -15.02 -13.53 -33.11
N PHE A 634 -16.22 -13.06 -33.43
CA PHE A 634 -16.82 -13.19 -34.75
C PHE A 634 -16.63 -11.88 -35.50
N ILE A 635 -16.18 -11.97 -36.76
CA ILE A 635 -15.94 -10.80 -37.60
C ILE A 635 -16.65 -10.97 -38.93
N ASP A 636 -17.44 -9.96 -39.29
CA ASP A 636 -18.28 -10.01 -40.47
C ASP A 636 -17.53 -9.66 -41.78
N PHE A 637 -17.60 -10.54 -42.77
CA PHE A 637 -17.02 -10.38 -44.11
C PHE A 637 -18.06 -10.67 -45.19
N ASN A 638 -19.02 -9.76 -45.38
CA ASN A 638 -20.02 -9.76 -46.45
C ASN A 638 -20.78 -11.09 -46.61
N LYS A 639 -20.21 -12.10 -47.30
CA LYS A 639 -20.81 -13.44 -47.49
C LYS A 639 -20.50 -14.42 -46.36
N LYS A 640 -19.44 -14.19 -45.58
CA LYS A 640 -18.96 -15.09 -44.53
C LYS A 640 -18.78 -14.36 -43.21
N ILE A 641 -18.85 -15.10 -42.10
CA ILE A 641 -18.38 -14.65 -40.79
C ILE A 641 -17.14 -15.45 -40.45
N ILE A 642 -16.12 -14.79 -39.91
CA ILE A 642 -14.86 -15.42 -39.53
C ILE A 642 -14.79 -15.51 -38.02
N ALA A 643 -14.72 -16.73 -37.52
CA ALA A 643 -14.55 -17.05 -36.11
C ALA A 643 -13.06 -17.19 -35.79
N ILE A 644 -12.57 -16.26 -34.96
CA ILE A 644 -11.16 -16.17 -34.57
C ILE A 644 -10.92 -17.09 -33.37
N PRO A 645 -9.94 -18.00 -33.40
CA PRO A 645 -9.74 -18.96 -32.31
C PRO A 645 -9.28 -18.27 -31.03
N LYS A 646 -9.83 -18.70 -29.89
CA LYS A 646 -9.40 -18.36 -28.53
C LYS A 646 -8.76 -19.56 -27.85
N THR A 647 -9.50 -20.66 -27.71
CA THR A 647 -8.99 -21.94 -27.19
C THR A 647 -8.99 -23.03 -28.26
N SER A 648 -9.70 -22.82 -29.37
CA SER A 648 -9.72 -23.76 -30.48
C SER A 648 -8.42 -23.74 -31.29
N ASN A 649 -8.18 -24.82 -32.03
CA ASN A 649 -6.97 -24.98 -32.84
C ASN A 649 -7.00 -24.26 -34.20
N MET A 650 -8.14 -23.72 -34.64
CA MET A 650 -8.26 -23.18 -36.00
C MET A 650 -9.26 -22.04 -36.15
N PHE A 651 -9.06 -21.26 -37.21
CA PHE A 651 -10.05 -20.31 -37.71
C PHE A 651 -11.17 -21.06 -38.44
N ILE A 652 -12.41 -20.64 -38.20
CA ILE A 652 -13.59 -21.17 -38.88
C ILE A 652 -14.24 -20.06 -39.69
N SER A 653 -14.56 -20.34 -40.94
CA SER A 653 -15.47 -19.52 -41.74
C SER A 653 -16.88 -20.09 -41.67
N ILE A 654 -17.85 -19.20 -41.50
CA ILE A 654 -19.27 -19.49 -41.44
C ILE A 654 -19.90 -18.90 -42.69
N ASP A 655 -20.40 -19.73 -43.59
CA ASP A 655 -21.16 -19.27 -44.75
C ASP A 655 -22.55 -18.78 -44.30
N LYS A 656 -22.89 -17.51 -44.53
CA LYS A 656 -24.14 -16.93 -43.98
C LYS A 656 -25.42 -17.55 -44.57
N THR A 657 -25.34 -18.07 -45.80
CA THR A 657 -26.51 -18.59 -46.52
C THR A 657 -26.81 -20.03 -46.11
N SER A 658 -25.82 -20.91 -46.16
CA SER A 658 -25.93 -22.32 -45.81
C SER A 658 -25.76 -22.58 -44.32
N GLY A 659 -24.95 -21.76 -43.64
CA GLY A 659 -24.46 -21.97 -42.28
C GLY A 659 -23.40 -23.06 -42.15
N LYS A 660 -22.77 -23.44 -43.28
CA LYS A 660 -21.66 -24.40 -43.29
C LYS A 660 -20.45 -23.80 -42.55
N LEU A 661 -19.84 -24.62 -41.68
CA LEU A 661 -18.62 -24.29 -40.94
C LEU A 661 -17.42 -24.92 -41.66
N GLU A 662 -16.45 -24.11 -42.08
CA GLU A 662 -15.29 -24.58 -42.83
C GLU A 662 -13.99 -24.04 -42.24
N LYS A 663 -12.97 -24.89 -42.16
CA LYS A 663 -11.61 -24.48 -41.78
C LYS A 663 -11.07 -23.44 -42.77
N ILE A 664 -10.42 -22.41 -42.24
CA ILE A 664 -9.64 -21.48 -43.05
C ILE A 664 -8.18 -21.91 -42.98
N ASN A 665 -7.61 -22.29 -44.12
CA ASN A 665 -6.20 -22.63 -44.22
C ASN A 665 -5.41 -21.33 -44.38
N LEU A 666 -4.87 -20.84 -43.27
CA LEU A 666 -4.03 -19.64 -43.22
C LEU A 666 -2.55 -20.00 -43.17
N ASN A 667 -1.74 -19.37 -44.01
CA ASN A 667 -0.28 -19.45 -43.94
C ASN A 667 0.23 -18.54 -42.82
N LEU A 668 0.01 -18.96 -41.57
CA LEU A 668 0.50 -18.26 -40.39
C LEU A 668 1.93 -18.71 -40.04
N PRO A 669 2.78 -17.81 -39.50
CA PRO A 669 4.08 -18.20 -38.99
C PRO A 669 3.94 -19.28 -37.91
N GLU A 670 4.82 -20.29 -37.93
CA GLU A 670 4.89 -21.29 -36.85
C GLU A 670 5.35 -20.61 -35.57
N VAL A 671 4.58 -20.79 -34.49
CA VAL A 671 4.91 -20.23 -33.18
C VAL A 671 5.09 -21.39 -32.21
N LYS A 672 6.30 -21.53 -31.67
CA LYS A 672 6.52 -22.43 -30.53
C LYS A 672 5.83 -21.82 -29.32
N ASN A 673 5.17 -22.65 -28.53
CA ASN A 673 4.38 -22.20 -27.38
C ASN A 673 5.30 -21.69 -26.27
N GLU A 674 5.85 -20.49 -26.45
CA GLU A 674 6.72 -19.81 -25.48
C GLU A 674 5.87 -19.19 -24.35
N ASN A 675 4.58 -18.94 -24.60
CA ASN A 675 3.65 -18.36 -23.62
C ASN A 675 2.56 -19.34 -23.17
N ILE A 676 2.90 -20.18 -22.19
CA ILE A 676 1.97 -21.16 -21.60
C ILE A 676 0.94 -20.48 -20.65
N SER A 677 1.09 -19.18 -20.37
CA SER A 677 0.33 -18.51 -19.30
C SER A 677 -0.98 -17.83 -19.75
N TRP A 678 -1.14 -17.50 -21.04
CA TRP A 678 -2.29 -16.72 -21.52
C TRP A 678 -3.43 -17.61 -22.04
N GLY A 679 -4.60 -17.61 -21.38
CA GLY A 679 -5.77 -18.46 -21.70
C GLY A 679 -6.54 -18.10 -23.00
N SER A 680 -5.86 -17.50 -23.98
CA SER A 680 -6.38 -17.09 -25.29
C SER A 680 -5.25 -17.08 -26.33
N ASN A 681 -5.52 -17.50 -27.56
CA ASN A 681 -4.52 -17.46 -28.64
C ASN A 681 -4.16 -16.03 -29.09
N TYR A 682 -5.07 -15.06 -28.88
CA TYR A 682 -4.89 -13.66 -29.27
C TYR A 682 -5.31 -12.69 -28.16
N TYR A 683 -4.67 -11.52 -28.10
CA TYR A 683 -5.11 -10.41 -27.25
C TYR A 683 -6.37 -9.73 -27.82
N PHE A 684 -6.39 -9.51 -29.14
CA PHE A 684 -7.52 -8.97 -29.87
C PHE A 684 -7.54 -9.43 -31.34
N ALA A 685 -8.68 -9.24 -31.99
CA ALA A 685 -8.84 -9.33 -33.43
C ALA A 685 -9.84 -8.29 -33.95
N LYS A 686 -9.43 -7.52 -34.97
CA LYS A 686 -10.17 -6.39 -35.52
C LYS A 686 -10.13 -6.40 -37.05
N LYS A 687 -11.24 -6.07 -37.69
CA LYS A 687 -11.30 -5.92 -39.15
C LYS A 687 -10.58 -4.63 -39.57
N VAL A 688 -9.76 -4.70 -40.62
CA VAL A 688 -9.10 -3.54 -41.22
C VAL A 688 -9.42 -3.51 -42.71
N GLY A 689 -10.13 -2.47 -43.14
CA GLY A 689 -10.65 -2.38 -44.51
C GLY A 689 -11.66 -3.50 -44.80
N ASN A 690 -11.66 -3.99 -46.05
CA ASN A 690 -12.66 -4.97 -46.49
C ASN A 690 -12.20 -6.43 -46.38
N ALA A 691 -10.90 -6.69 -46.39
CA ALA A 691 -10.34 -8.05 -46.54
C ALA A 691 -9.35 -8.48 -45.43
N LYS A 692 -8.85 -7.54 -44.62
CA LYS A 692 -7.76 -7.83 -43.66
C LYS A 692 -8.24 -7.90 -42.22
N LEU A 693 -7.54 -8.71 -41.43
CA LEU A 693 -7.66 -8.82 -39.99
C LEU A 693 -6.37 -8.36 -39.32
N ALA A 694 -6.49 -7.41 -38.40
CA ALA A 694 -5.43 -7.06 -37.48
C ALA A 694 -5.56 -7.90 -36.21
N THR A 695 -4.50 -8.62 -35.84
CA THR A 695 -4.47 -9.46 -34.64
C THR A 695 -3.17 -9.25 -33.87
N MET A 696 -3.25 -9.42 -32.55
CA MET A 696 -2.06 -9.49 -31.68
C MET A 696 -2.03 -10.89 -31.07
N SER A 697 -1.04 -11.69 -31.46
CA SER A 697 -0.87 -13.05 -30.95
C SER A 697 -0.42 -13.01 -29.49
N ALA A 698 -1.00 -13.89 -28.68
CA ALA A 698 -0.63 -14.06 -27.29
C ALA A 698 0.60 -14.97 -27.09
N TYR A 699 0.95 -15.76 -28.11
CA TYR A 699 2.07 -16.70 -28.03
C TYR A 699 3.43 -16.02 -28.12
N ASP A 700 3.55 -14.99 -28.97
CA ASP A 700 4.83 -14.34 -29.31
C ASP A 700 4.78 -12.80 -29.29
N ASN A 701 3.66 -12.22 -28.85
CA ASN A 701 3.46 -10.76 -28.78
C ASN A 701 3.71 -10.04 -30.12
N LYS A 702 3.41 -10.69 -31.26
CA LYS A 702 3.55 -10.09 -32.59
C LYS A 702 2.22 -9.58 -33.15
N PHE A 703 2.26 -8.34 -33.62
CA PHE A 703 1.18 -7.69 -34.35
C PHE A 703 1.16 -8.17 -35.81
N ARG A 704 0.02 -8.68 -36.27
CA ARG A 704 -0.14 -9.31 -37.58
C ARG A 704 -1.30 -8.69 -38.35
N LEU A 705 -1.10 -8.51 -39.65
CA LEU A 705 -2.15 -8.21 -40.63
C LEU A 705 -2.36 -9.45 -41.50
N ILE A 706 -3.46 -10.15 -41.27
CA ILE A 706 -3.84 -11.36 -42.00
C ILE A 706 -4.77 -10.95 -43.15
N ASP A 707 -4.37 -11.25 -44.38
CA ASP A 707 -5.19 -11.11 -45.58
C ASP A 707 -5.90 -12.43 -45.86
N LEU A 708 -7.21 -12.43 -45.67
CA LEU A 708 -8.06 -13.62 -45.85
C LEU A 708 -8.28 -13.99 -47.31
N GLU A 709 -8.19 -13.04 -48.24
CA GLU A 709 -8.41 -13.27 -49.67
C GLU A 709 -7.16 -13.86 -50.31
N ASN A 710 -5.99 -13.30 -49.97
CA ASN A 710 -4.70 -13.71 -50.54
C ASN A 710 -4.00 -14.81 -49.73
N ASN A 711 -4.57 -15.25 -48.61
CA ASN A 711 -3.96 -16.21 -47.69
C ASN A 711 -2.51 -15.82 -47.31
N SER A 712 -2.34 -14.58 -46.86
CA SER A 712 -1.02 -14.04 -46.49
C SER A 712 -1.08 -13.39 -45.11
N CYS A 713 0.05 -13.37 -44.42
CA CYS A 713 0.18 -12.74 -43.11
C CYS A 713 1.41 -11.84 -43.11
N GLU A 714 1.19 -10.54 -42.94
CA GLU A 714 2.25 -9.56 -42.71
C GLU A 714 2.48 -9.42 -41.21
N VAL A 715 3.74 -9.54 -40.76
CA VAL A 715 4.12 -9.32 -39.36
C VAL A 715 4.66 -7.89 -39.24
N ILE A 716 3.97 -7.07 -38.46
CA ILE A 716 4.41 -5.70 -38.17
C ILE A 716 5.39 -5.75 -37.00
N ASN A 717 6.67 -5.57 -37.30
CA ASN A 717 7.73 -5.59 -36.29
C ASN A 717 7.81 -4.26 -35.54
N ILE A 718 7.14 -4.18 -34.41
CA ILE A 718 7.28 -3.04 -33.48
C ILE A 718 8.54 -3.28 -32.64
N SER A 719 9.44 -2.30 -32.61
CA SER A 719 10.66 -2.34 -31.81
C SER A 719 10.36 -2.40 -30.31
N ASN A 720 11.30 -2.92 -29.53
CA ASN A 720 11.23 -2.83 -28.08
C ASN A 720 11.33 -1.37 -27.62
N ILE A 721 10.93 -1.12 -26.36
CA ILE A 721 11.14 0.18 -25.72
C ILE A 721 12.64 0.38 -25.53
N ASP A 722 13.17 1.51 -25.99
CA ASP A 722 14.58 1.84 -25.85
C ASP A 722 14.96 2.17 -24.40
N ASP A 723 16.25 2.03 -24.07
CA ASP A 723 16.76 2.22 -22.71
C ASP A 723 16.52 3.65 -22.19
N GLU A 724 16.59 4.68 -23.04
CA GLU A 724 16.35 6.07 -22.65
C GLU A 724 14.88 6.30 -22.26
N THR A 725 13.95 5.69 -22.99
CA THR A 725 12.53 5.70 -22.65
C THR A 725 12.27 4.92 -21.35
N ILE A 726 12.91 3.78 -21.15
CA ILE A 726 12.81 3.00 -19.90
C ILE A 726 13.28 3.82 -18.69
N LYS A 727 14.42 4.54 -18.81
CA LYS A 727 14.91 5.42 -17.74
C LYS A 727 13.87 6.47 -17.35
N LYS A 728 13.26 7.14 -18.34
CA LYS A 728 12.19 8.12 -18.12
C LYS A 728 10.96 7.49 -17.46
N LEU A 729 10.59 6.28 -17.88
CA LEU A 729 9.46 5.55 -17.30
C LEU A 729 9.71 5.14 -15.85
N ILE A 730 10.93 4.70 -15.51
CA ILE A 730 11.29 4.38 -14.11
C ILE A 730 11.15 5.63 -13.24
N LYS A 731 11.71 6.76 -13.67
CA LYS A 731 11.62 8.03 -12.93
C LYS A 731 10.16 8.47 -12.68
N GLN A 732 9.28 8.28 -13.68
CA GLN A 732 7.85 8.61 -13.57
C GLN A 732 7.01 7.50 -12.91
N GLY A 733 7.56 6.29 -12.76
CA GLY A 733 6.85 5.11 -12.27
C GLY A 733 6.76 5.04 -10.75
N PHE A 734 7.57 5.82 -10.03
CA PHE A 734 7.44 5.95 -8.58
C PHE A 734 6.13 6.64 -8.22
N ASN A 735 5.30 5.96 -7.45
CA ASN A 735 3.99 6.48 -7.03
C ASN A 735 3.56 5.84 -5.70
N LYS A 736 2.43 6.28 -5.15
CA LYS A 736 1.78 5.63 -4.01
C LYS A 736 1.39 4.21 -4.39
N LEU A 737 1.84 3.24 -3.59
CA LEU A 737 1.51 1.82 -3.69
C LEU A 737 0.64 1.32 -2.52
N GLY A 738 -0.62 0.99 -2.80
CA GLY A 738 -1.61 0.58 -1.81
C GLY A 738 -1.85 1.67 -0.78
N ASN A 739 -2.26 1.26 0.42
CA ASN A 739 -2.45 2.19 1.54
C ASN A 739 -1.19 2.42 2.36
N ASN A 740 -0.21 1.51 2.29
CA ASN A 740 0.94 1.52 3.17
C ASN A 740 2.24 1.98 2.53
N LEU A 741 2.34 2.21 1.21
CA LEU A 741 3.58 2.69 0.59
C LEU A 741 3.33 4.05 -0.09
N PRO A 742 3.71 5.17 0.51
CA PRO A 742 3.46 6.50 -0.05
C PRO A 742 4.15 6.76 -1.38
N TYR A 743 5.32 6.14 -1.62
CA TYR A 743 6.14 6.41 -2.79
C TYR A 743 7.14 5.27 -3.03
N ALA A 744 6.88 4.43 -4.03
CA ALA A 744 7.73 3.29 -4.37
C ALA A 744 7.53 2.90 -5.85
N LEU A 745 8.47 2.12 -6.39
CA LEU A 745 8.34 1.47 -7.69
C LEU A 745 8.18 -0.04 -7.46
N ARG A 746 7.29 -0.69 -8.21
CA ARG A 746 7.13 -2.14 -8.17
C ARG A 746 7.77 -2.78 -9.38
N GLU A 747 8.45 -3.89 -9.14
CA GLU A 747 9.00 -4.73 -10.17
C GLU A 747 7.90 -5.19 -11.12
N SER A 748 8.22 -5.12 -12.40
CA SER A 748 7.38 -5.63 -13.45
C SER A 748 8.26 -6.05 -14.62
N ASN A 749 7.58 -6.63 -15.59
CA ASN A 749 8.07 -6.97 -16.92
C ASN A 749 8.80 -5.80 -17.61
N VAL A 750 8.34 -4.58 -17.36
CA VAL A 750 8.98 -3.36 -17.87
C VAL A 750 10.03 -2.85 -16.89
N PHE A 751 9.68 -2.77 -15.61
CA PHE A 751 10.54 -2.31 -14.52
C PHE A 751 11.26 -3.49 -13.87
N THR A 752 12.27 -4.01 -14.55
CA THR A 752 13.05 -5.13 -14.00
C THR A 752 14.09 -4.65 -12.99
N LEU A 753 14.54 -5.55 -12.12
CA LEU A 753 15.62 -5.26 -11.15
C LEU A 753 16.89 -4.75 -11.84
N ASP A 754 17.30 -5.36 -12.97
CA ASP A 754 18.47 -4.90 -13.75
C ASP A 754 18.35 -3.45 -14.22
N LYS A 755 17.16 -3.06 -14.71
CA LYS A 755 16.89 -1.69 -15.16
C LYS A 755 16.84 -0.71 -13.99
N PHE A 756 16.33 -1.13 -12.83
CA PHE A 756 16.36 -0.33 -11.61
C PHE A 756 17.80 -0.11 -11.11
N ILE A 757 18.65 -1.14 -11.10
CA ILE A 757 20.08 -1.01 -10.75
C ILE A 757 20.78 0.00 -11.68
N LYS A 758 20.55 -0.11 -13.00
CA LYS A 758 21.09 0.85 -13.98
C LYS A 758 20.58 2.27 -13.77
N TYR A 759 19.33 2.44 -13.34
CA TYR A 759 18.75 3.74 -12.99
C TYR A 759 19.50 4.38 -11.80
N LEU A 760 19.79 3.61 -10.74
CA LEU A 760 20.49 4.12 -9.56
C LEU A 760 21.90 4.65 -9.87
N SER A 761 22.59 4.09 -10.87
CA SER A 761 23.95 4.50 -11.24
C SER A 761 24.01 5.76 -12.11
N ASN A 762 22.92 6.13 -12.78
CA ASN A 762 22.95 7.13 -13.86
C ASN A 762 21.99 8.32 -13.68
N GLU A 763 21.02 8.23 -12.76
CA GLU A 763 19.92 9.18 -12.67
C GLU A 763 19.78 9.77 -11.27
N GLU A 764 19.33 11.02 -11.20
CA GLU A 764 18.92 11.64 -9.95
C GLU A 764 17.49 11.24 -9.60
N HIS A 765 17.35 10.65 -8.42
CA HIS A 765 16.06 10.32 -7.82
C HIS A 765 15.31 11.58 -7.36
N LEU A 766 13.98 11.52 -7.38
CA LEU A 766 13.11 12.63 -6.94
C LEU A 766 12.93 12.59 -5.41
N VAL A 767 14.04 12.83 -4.70
CA VAL A 767 14.12 12.78 -3.23
C VAL A 767 13.05 13.65 -2.55
N GLU A 768 12.85 14.88 -3.04
CA GLU A 768 11.87 15.81 -2.47
C GLU A 768 10.42 15.33 -2.63
N GLU A 769 10.09 14.70 -3.76
CA GLU A 769 8.74 14.15 -3.99
C GLU A 769 8.46 12.97 -3.06
N GLN A 770 9.46 12.10 -2.86
CA GLN A 770 9.36 10.98 -1.94
C GLN A 770 9.18 11.45 -0.50
N ILE A 771 10.03 12.38 -0.02
CA ILE A 771 9.93 12.93 1.34
C ILE A 771 8.57 13.62 1.52
N LYS A 772 8.10 14.39 0.53
CA LYS A 772 6.78 15.03 0.56
C LYS A 772 5.63 14.02 0.60
N ALA A 773 5.77 12.85 -0.03
CA ALA A 773 4.78 11.80 0.05
C ALA A 773 4.73 11.19 1.47
N TYR A 774 5.90 10.92 2.06
CA TYR A 774 6.01 10.39 3.42
C TYR A 774 5.62 11.41 4.50
N SER A 775 5.87 12.71 4.31
CA SER A 775 5.49 13.76 5.25
C SER A 775 3.97 13.93 5.39
N LYS A 776 3.17 13.36 4.49
CA LYS A 776 1.71 13.30 4.61
C LYS A 776 1.24 12.21 5.58
N VAL A 777 2.08 11.20 5.83
CA VAL A 777 1.74 10.03 6.65
C VAL A 777 2.57 9.93 7.94
N ILE A 778 3.62 10.73 8.06
CA ILE A 778 4.48 10.83 9.25
C ILE A 778 4.72 12.31 9.56
N ASN A 779 4.20 12.76 10.70
CA ASN A 779 4.49 14.09 11.26
C ASN A 779 5.94 14.13 11.78
N ASN A 780 6.54 15.32 11.81
CA ASN A 780 7.89 15.54 12.34
C ASN A 780 8.95 14.60 11.72
N ILE A 781 8.80 14.34 10.42
CA ILE A 781 9.73 13.53 9.61
C ILE A 781 11.12 14.18 9.47
N ASP A 782 11.24 15.45 9.87
CA ASP A 782 12.47 16.23 9.95
C ASP A 782 13.42 15.77 11.07
N GLY A 783 13.02 14.77 11.85
CA GLY A 783 13.83 14.20 12.93
C GLY A 783 13.63 14.88 14.27
N THR A 784 12.53 15.61 14.46
CA THR A 784 12.22 16.32 15.72
C THR A 784 11.15 15.62 16.56
N CYS A 785 10.81 14.36 16.25
CA CYS A 785 9.73 13.65 16.91
C CYS A 785 9.97 13.46 18.41
N GLY A 786 11.13 12.95 18.80
CA GLY A 786 11.49 12.65 20.19
C GLY A 786 11.53 13.88 21.09
N GLU A 787 12.06 14.99 20.57
CA GLU A 787 12.04 16.29 21.25
C GLU A 787 10.60 16.74 21.51
N LYS A 788 9.72 16.65 20.49
CA LYS A 788 8.32 17.05 20.62
C LYS A 788 7.53 16.12 21.54
N ILE A 789 7.84 14.83 21.56
CA ILE A 789 7.25 13.87 22.50
C ILE A 789 7.69 14.22 23.93
N PHE A 790 8.98 14.47 24.16
CA PHE A 790 9.47 14.89 25.46
C PHE A 790 8.79 16.18 25.94
N CYS A 791 8.77 17.24 25.13
CA CYS A 791 8.10 18.50 25.46
C CYS A 791 6.58 18.33 25.70
N PHE A 792 5.95 17.36 25.03
CA PHE A 792 4.54 17.04 25.27
C PHE A 792 4.35 16.38 26.65
N LEU A 793 5.19 15.40 26.98
CA LEU A 793 5.13 14.68 28.25
C LEU A 793 5.45 15.60 29.43
N ASP A 794 6.42 16.49 29.29
CA ASP A 794 6.77 17.53 30.28
C ASP A 794 5.55 18.40 30.61
N LYS A 795 4.91 18.98 29.59
CA LYS A 795 3.68 19.76 29.77
C LYS A 795 2.49 18.96 30.29
N ALA A 796 2.43 17.67 29.97
CA ALA A 796 1.39 16.80 30.50
C ALA A 796 1.60 16.56 32.00
N LEU A 797 2.86 16.35 32.41
CA LEU A 797 3.21 16.17 33.82
C LEU A 797 2.93 17.43 34.63
N GLU A 798 3.31 18.61 34.14
CA GLU A 798 2.98 19.90 34.78
C GLU A 798 1.47 20.00 35.09
N ARG A 799 0.62 19.54 34.17
CA ARG A 799 -0.85 19.56 34.35
C ARG A 799 -1.36 18.50 35.32
N GLU A 800 -0.74 17.33 35.38
CA GLU A 800 -1.13 16.32 36.37
C GLU A 800 -0.72 16.76 37.78
N ILE A 801 0.46 17.35 37.94
CA ILE A 801 0.92 17.93 39.20
C ILE A 801 -0.02 19.06 39.65
N GLN A 802 -0.48 19.92 38.73
CA GLN A 802 -1.44 20.99 39.06
C GLN A 802 -2.83 20.48 39.51
N LYS A 803 -3.19 19.22 39.24
CA LYS A 803 -4.48 18.65 39.69
C LYS A 803 -4.42 18.00 41.06
N LEU A 804 -3.22 17.62 41.51
CA LEU A 804 -2.93 16.94 42.77
C LEU A 804 -2.77 17.96 43.90
#